data_AF-A0A5S6QZT4-F1
#
_entry.id   AF-A0A5S6QZT4-F1
#
_cell.length_a   1.000
_cell.length_b   1.000
_cell.length_c   1.000
_cell.angle_alpha   90.00
_cell.angle_beta   90.00
_cell.angle_gamma   90.00
#
_symmetry.space_group_name_H-M   'P 1'
#
loop_
_entity.id
_entity.type
_entity.pdbx_description
1 polymer ?
#
loop_
_entity_poly.entity_id
_entity_poly.type
_entity_poly.pdbx_seq_one_letter_code
_entity_poly.pdbx_strand_id
1 'polypeptide(L)'
;MPNPLSDAESAVFRSSVQMPDSATVVRGYNFNSGGELCVSDFFKSFFTTGFQATHLSRAVDEVNRMIMARSQLPEQPMETSEFEFPFFRRKRNGCTIFLGYTSNMISSGVRESIRFLVEHELIDCLVTSAGGIEEDLIKCLAPTYLGDFRLDGAHLRKQGLNRIGNLLVPNRNYCLFENWLLPLLDEALKEQNETNFSWTPHKLIHRLGEKIGNEESVLYWAARNAIPVFCPGLTDGSLGDMLYFHSYRNPGLKLDIIEDVGLLNNMAVHSLKTGMIVLGGGLIKHHVYNANLMRNGADFSVLISTAQEFDGSDAGADPDEAVSWGKISIHSNPVKVNCDATIAFPLLVSQTFYPAWLKARAACSQALEMEGNKSSCPNEALTNGRLDNSKNNSAASEPLNSVVKGVGALSAKDRRSKALKYASIEKRKAKSRKTALKKRAAVRKCRQQAGACELTKDVEPNCPPAEQSVARGTLAKAFRTNMLGVRLLIIPFQKNVAFVGSLQFHVLLGECTIFGYKAMASVEEKWIQACSFHSGSSLMYFEANSVLIPPCDVEAAFAQFDVGNAYQDTTSACDVGAVLLVRPMVARELPFERSEVIEMFYGFEEALNKDTSIVSGAAFLNVECEGLLFSPSQDAKSISSEIVEQCIALGSHKLHLALACGAAGVGKSTFLRFVINGLLSVGIQPFLMDLDTGQSEFCRPGCLAIKKIESPLIGPAFGRTKSDPELCYYFGEVSPAERPHVYLQLVSELFQQFTNKVHTGVMLINTNGFVVGVGADILIQIVKMLKPDHVVLLSNQVERRDDDNPSELRELLEPFVRVKLLFTNHCRLGSKGTINNVRLRDIQVASYMFRDCCCLKQFYSKKPFVVLWSKLYVAALCKKLHPKFLMYALNGCLVALCEVAVSSEPADPPSHYFDDHSWPMIPPSNCFPSFIGFGVVRGIDMRRKCFYLISPLSLLEIQRANCILMGDVQIPRDIYLAQIGFLDPSSIAEPEVKPCAGSATPLEDLSHQVWKMSTFRSRNFRITETTRIQRKERRLRARQSMQEEPGVVVDN
;
A
#
# COMPACT_ATOMS: atom_id res chain seq x y z
N MET A 1 -11.23 -5.69 -57.60
CA MET A 1 -10.95 -6.13 -56.22
C MET A 1 -12.25 -6.64 -55.61
N PRO A 2 -12.23 -7.64 -54.71
CA PRO A 2 -13.41 -7.96 -53.90
C PRO A 2 -13.83 -6.72 -53.10
N ASN A 3 -15.13 -6.55 -52.86
CA ASN A 3 -15.67 -5.38 -52.16
C ASN A 3 -15.46 -5.54 -50.64
N PRO A 4 -14.57 -4.77 -49.99
CA PRO A 4 -14.28 -4.95 -48.56
C PRO A 4 -15.50 -4.65 -47.66
N LEU A 5 -16.57 -4.04 -48.18
CA LEU A 5 -17.83 -3.90 -47.48
C LEU A 5 -18.58 -5.23 -47.32
N SER A 6 -18.55 -6.16 -48.29
CA SER A 6 -19.29 -7.43 -48.16
C SER A 6 -18.72 -8.35 -47.08
N ASP A 7 -17.40 -8.28 -46.86
CA ASP A 7 -16.71 -9.05 -45.82
C ASP A 7 -17.00 -8.45 -44.43
N ALA A 8 -17.12 -7.12 -44.34
CA ALA A 8 -17.56 -6.45 -43.13
C ALA A 8 -19.05 -6.69 -42.83
N GLU A 9 -19.91 -6.62 -43.84
CA GLU A 9 -21.35 -6.89 -43.74
C GLU A 9 -21.64 -8.34 -43.34
N SER A 10 -20.98 -9.32 -43.96
CA SER A 10 -21.14 -10.73 -43.59
C SER A 10 -20.59 -11.06 -42.20
N ALA A 11 -19.58 -10.34 -41.72
CA ALA A 11 -19.07 -10.46 -40.35
C ALA A 11 -19.96 -9.79 -39.30
N VAL A 12 -20.59 -8.65 -39.63
CA VAL A 12 -21.44 -7.86 -38.70
C VAL A 12 -22.88 -8.36 -38.68
N PHE A 13 -23.46 -8.69 -39.84
CA PHE A 13 -24.86 -9.12 -40.00
C PHE A 13 -24.99 -10.65 -40.12
N ARG A 14 -24.08 -11.39 -39.49
CA ARG A 14 -24.15 -12.84 -39.42
C ARG A 14 -25.42 -13.27 -38.68
N SER A 15 -26.31 -13.99 -39.37
CA SER A 15 -27.54 -14.53 -38.78
C SER A 15 -27.23 -15.41 -37.56
N SER A 16 -27.87 -15.10 -36.43
CA SER A 16 -27.84 -15.94 -35.24
C SER A 16 -28.75 -17.16 -35.38
N VAL A 17 -28.36 -18.28 -34.77
CA VAL A 17 -29.31 -19.38 -34.51
C VAL A 17 -30.39 -18.93 -33.51
N GLN A 18 -31.57 -19.55 -33.57
CA GLN A 18 -32.62 -19.31 -32.60
C GLN A 18 -32.20 -19.84 -31.22
N MET A 19 -32.45 -19.06 -30.16
CA MET A 19 -32.23 -19.51 -28.79
C MET A 19 -33.28 -20.57 -28.39
N PRO A 20 -32.93 -21.58 -27.56
CA PRO A 20 -33.91 -22.55 -27.07
C PRO A 20 -35.06 -21.87 -26.31
N ASP A 21 -36.28 -22.40 -26.40
CA ASP A 21 -37.45 -21.86 -25.69
C ASP A 21 -37.31 -21.94 -24.15
N SER A 22 -36.42 -22.80 -23.66
CA SER A 22 -36.03 -22.92 -22.25
C SER A 22 -34.99 -21.89 -21.78
N ALA A 23 -34.48 -21.05 -22.68
CA ALA A 23 -33.44 -20.07 -22.36
C ALA A 23 -33.97 -18.95 -21.45
N THR A 24 -33.32 -18.75 -20.31
CA THR A 24 -33.69 -17.69 -19.36
C THR A 24 -33.38 -16.29 -19.93
N VAL A 25 -34.42 -15.48 -20.15
CA VAL A 25 -34.29 -14.10 -20.59
C VAL A 25 -33.79 -13.20 -19.44
N VAL A 26 -32.80 -12.36 -19.72
CA VAL A 26 -32.26 -11.41 -18.72
C VAL A 26 -33.28 -10.32 -18.39
N ARG A 27 -33.64 -10.20 -17.11
CA ARG A 27 -34.58 -9.21 -16.58
C ARG A 27 -34.30 -8.95 -15.09
N GLY A 28 -34.03 -7.70 -14.73
CA GLY A 28 -33.93 -7.28 -13.33
C GLY A 28 -35.30 -7.06 -12.67
N TYR A 29 -35.31 -6.79 -11.36
CA TYR A 29 -36.54 -6.42 -10.64
C TYR A 29 -37.16 -5.15 -11.23
N ASN A 30 -38.48 -5.16 -11.44
CA ASN A 30 -39.21 -3.99 -11.91
C ASN A 30 -39.74 -3.15 -10.74
N PHE A 31 -39.02 -2.09 -10.38
CA PHE A 31 -39.44 -1.15 -9.33
C PHE A 31 -40.69 -0.32 -9.69
N ASN A 32 -41.10 -0.27 -10.96
CA ASN A 32 -42.32 0.42 -11.40
C ASN A 32 -43.59 -0.43 -11.22
N SER A 33 -43.53 -1.54 -10.50
CA SER A 33 -44.67 -2.44 -10.24
C SER A 33 -45.73 -1.85 -9.30
N GLY A 34 -45.42 -0.74 -8.60
CA GLY A 34 -46.38 0.05 -7.82
C GLY A 34 -46.81 -0.54 -6.47
N GLY A 35 -46.32 -1.73 -6.10
CA GLY A 35 -46.54 -2.35 -4.79
C GLY A 35 -45.40 -2.12 -3.80
N GLU A 36 -45.60 -2.56 -2.55
CA GLU A 36 -44.51 -2.61 -1.57
C GLU A 36 -43.39 -3.56 -2.04
N LEU A 37 -42.14 -3.26 -1.67
CA LEU A 37 -40.97 -4.05 -2.05
C LEU A 37 -40.99 -5.41 -1.35
N CYS A 38 -41.53 -6.43 -2.03
CA CYS A 38 -41.38 -7.81 -1.60
C CYS A 38 -39.90 -8.23 -1.71
N VAL A 39 -39.21 -8.29 -0.57
CA VAL A 39 -37.79 -8.64 -0.48
C VAL A 39 -37.50 -10.02 -1.08
N SER A 40 -38.43 -10.98 -0.96
CA SER A 40 -38.28 -12.30 -1.59
C SER A 40 -38.33 -12.21 -3.13
N ASP A 41 -39.25 -11.44 -3.71
CA ASP A 41 -39.35 -11.31 -5.17
C ASP A 41 -38.20 -10.47 -5.75
N PHE A 42 -37.68 -9.51 -4.97
CA PHE A 42 -36.44 -8.82 -5.28
C PHE A 42 -35.25 -9.80 -5.38
N PHE A 43 -35.08 -10.71 -4.42
CA PHE A 43 -34.00 -11.71 -4.51
C PHE A 43 -34.25 -12.81 -5.55
N LYS A 44 -35.50 -13.23 -5.81
CA LYS A 44 -35.80 -14.13 -6.94
C LYS A 44 -35.36 -13.54 -8.28
N SER A 45 -35.48 -12.22 -8.47
CA SER A 45 -35.05 -11.57 -9.70
C SER A 45 -33.53 -11.64 -9.93
N PHE A 46 -32.73 -11.98 -8.91
CA PHE A 46 -31.29 -12.10 -9.07
C PHE A 46 -30.92 -13.24 -10.02
N PHE A 47 -31.72 -14.32 -10.08
CA PHE A 47 -31.57 -15.40 -11.06
C PHE A 47 -31.50 -14.86 -12.49
N THR A 48 -32.43 -13.97 -12.85
CA THR A 48 -32.57 -13.36 -14.19
C THR A 48 -31.74 -12.08 -14.37
N THR A 49 -31.00 -11.61 -13.36
CA THR A 49 -30.26 -10.33 -13.43
C THR A 49 -28.89 -10.46 -14.11
N GLY A 50 -28.25 -11.64 -14.03
CA GLY A 50 -26.95 -11.91 -14.64
C GLY A 50 -25.76 -11.77 -13.67
N PHE A 51 -24.59 -12.21 -14.15
CA PHE A 51 -23.32 -12.19 -13.41
C PHE A 51 -23.45 -12.79 -11.99
N GLN A 52 -22.85 -12.14 -10.98
CA GLN A 52 -22.82 -12.62 -9.60
C GLN A 52 -24.18 -12.58 -8.89
N ALA A 53 -25.17 -11.85 -9.42
CA ALA A 53 -26.54 -11.93 -8.91
C ALA A 53 -27.13 -13.32 -9.21
N THR A 54 -26.99 -13.80 -10.45
CA THR A 54 -27.40 -15.17 -10.82
C THR A 54 -26.66 -16.22 -10.00
N HIS A 55 -25.37 -16.03 -9.70
CA HIS A 55 -24.61 -16.94 -8.84
C HIS A 55 -25.13 -16.95 -7.40
N LEU A 56 -25.46 -15.78 -6.82
CA LEU A 56 -26.06 -15.72 -5.48
C LEU A 56 -27.43 -16.41 -5.44
N SER A 57 -28.25 -16.27 -6.48
CA SER A 57 -29.53 -16.99 -6.59
C SER A 57 -29.31 -18.51 -6.70
N ARG A 58 -28.37 -18.97 -7.52
CA ARG A 58 -28.01 -20.40 -7.61
C ARG A 58 -27.48 -20.94 -6.27
N ALA A 59 -26.77 -20.13 -5.48
CA ALA A 59 -26.34 -20.51 -4.14
C ALA A 59 -27.52 -20.64 -3.16
N VAL A 60 -28.55 -19.79 -3.28
CA VAL A 60 -29.83 -19.94 -2.55
C VAL A 60 -30.50 -21.26 -2.92
N ASP A 61 -30.60 -21.58 -4.20
CA ASP A 61 -31.16 -22.85 -4.66
C ASP A 61 -30.36 -24.04 -4.10
N GLU A 62 -29.02 -23.99 -4.20
CA GLU A 62 -28.13 -25.06 -3.76
C GLU A 62 -28.20 -25.35 -2.25
N VAL A 63 -28.20 -24.31 -1.41
CA VAL A 63 -28.41 -24.46 0.04
C VAL A 63 -29.82 -24.96 0.36
N ASN A 64 -30.84 -24.53 -0.39
CA ASN A 64 -32.17 -25.11 -0.24
C ASN A 64 -32.21 -26.60 -0.61
N ARG A 65 -31.42 -27.06 -1.61
CA ARG A 65 -31.23 -28.50 -1.89
C ARG A 65 -30.56 -29.23 -0.71
N MET A 66 -29.54 -28.63 -0.09
CA MET A 66 -28.91 -29.18 1.14
C MET A 66 -29.94 -29.32 2.27
N ILE A 67 -30.73 -28.27 2.54
CA ILE A 67 -31.75 -28.26 3.61
C ILE A 67 -32.82 -29.34 3.34
N MET A 68 -33.31 -29.46 2.10
CA MET A 68 -34.27 -30.51 1.73
C MET A 68 -33.68 -31.91 1.89
N ALA A 69 -32.44 -32.15 1.43
CA ALA A 69 -31.74 -33.42 1.61
C ALA A 69 -31.49 -33.74 3.09
N ARG A 70 -31.26 -32.73 3.94
CA ARG A 70 -31.05 -32.90 5.38
C ARG A 70 -32.24 -33.51 6.09
N SER A 71 -33.47 -33.18 5.66
CA SER A 71 -34.72 -33.74 6.18
C SER A 71 -35.06 -35.14 5.65
N GLN A 72 -34.36 -35.65 4.64
CA GLN A 72 -34.65 -36.94 3.99
C GLN A 72 -33.78 -38.06 4.59
N LEU A 73 -34.30 -38.78 5.57
CA LEU A 73 -33.66 -40.00 6.09
C LEU A 73 -34.05 -41.23 5.23
N PRO A 74 -33.16 -42.22 5.09
CA PRO A 74 -33.47 -43.47 4.39
C PRO A 74 -34.52 -44.29 5.14
N GLU A 75 -35.33 -45.06 4.40
CA GLU A 75 -36.39 -45.92 4.96
C GLU A 75 -35.82 -47.10 5.78
N GLN A 76 -34.60 -47.54 5.46
CA GLN A 76 -33.89 -48.56 6.24
C GLN A 76 -33.05 -47.92 7.35
N PRO A 77 -33.05 -48.50 8.56
CA PRO A 77 -32.26 -47.97 9.67
C PRO A 77 -30.76 -48.06 9.37
N MET A 78 -30.04 -46.95 9.56
CA MET A 78 -28.58 -46.91 9.45
C MET A 78 -27.94 -47.78 10.54
N GLU A 79 -26.86 -48.50 10.22
CA GLU A 79 -26.06 -49.28 11.20
C GLU A 79 -25.62 -48.43 12.40
N THR A 80 -25.35 -47.15 12.17
CA THR A 80 -25.05 -46.16 13.20
C THR A 80 -25.83 -44.87 12.95
N SER A 81 -26.74 -44.53 13.87
CA SER A 81 -27.62 -43.35 13.79
C SER A 81 -26.96 -42.03 14.24
N GLU A 82 -25.77 -42.11 14.84
CA GLU A 82 -25.06 -40.99 15.45
C GLU A 82 -23.57 -40.98 15.04
N PHE A 83 -22.96 -39.80 15.03
CA PHE A 83 -21.51 -39.63 15.08
C PHE A 83 -21.08 -39.58 16.54
N GLU A 84 -20.05 -40.35 16.91
CA GLU A 84 -19.49 -40.32 18.26
C GLU A 84 -18.32 -39.33 18.33
N PHE A 85 -18.37 -38.43 19.30
CA PHE A 85 -17.27 -37.55 19.67
C PHE A 85 -16.92 -37.74 21.16
N PRO A 86 -15.70 -37.38 21.60
CA PRO A 86 -15.22 -37.64 22.96
C PRO A 86 -16.08 -37.07 24.10
N PHE A 87 -16.86 -36.01 23.85
CA PHE A 87 -17.72 -35.36 24.86
C PHE A 87 -19.22 -35.49 24.58
N PHE A 88 -19.63 -35.84 23.36
CA PHE A 88 -21.03 -35.85 22.95
C PHE A 88 -21.27 -36.80 21.77
N ARG A 89 -22.53 -37.19 21.56
CA ARG A 89 -22.96 -37.83 20.32
C ARG A 89 -23.79 -36.87 19.50
N ARG A 90 -23.64 -36.91 18.17
CA ARG A 90 -24.39 -36.09 17.23
C ARG A 90 -25.26 -36.96 16.34
N LYS A 91 -26.58 -36.74 16.36
CA LYS A 91 -27.52 -37.40 15.43
C LYS A 91 -27.13 -37.16 13.97
N ARG A 92 -27.16 -38.22 13.14
CA ARG A 92 -26.98 -38.12 11.69
C ARG A 92 -28.26 -37.66 11.01
N ASN A 93 -28.11 -36.77 10.03
CA ASN A 93 -29.18 -36.26 9.19
C ASN A 93 -29.03 -36.79 7.75
N GLY A 94 -30.05 -36.59 6.90
CA GLY A 94 -30.01 -37.04 5.50
C GLY A 94 -28.91 -36.38 4.66
N CYS A 95 -28.40 -35.23 5.11
CA CYS A 95 -27.26 -34.51 4.58
C CYS A 95 -26.54 -33.82 5.75
N THR A 96 -25.23 -34.03 5.86
CA THR A 96 -24.37 -33.38 6.84
C THR A 96 -23.84 -32.08 6.25
N ILE A 97 -24.19 -30.93 6.84
CA ILE A 97 -23.78 -29.61 6.36
C ILE A 97 -22.53 -29.13 7.09
N PHE A 98 -21.43 -28.97 6.35
CA PHE A 98 -20.16 -28.40 6.81
C PHE A 98 -20.13 -26.89 6.50
N LEU A 99 -20.01 -26.06 7.54
CA LEU A 99 -19.82 -24.61 7.41
C LEU A 99 -18.36 -24.23 7.71
N GLY A 100 -17.62 -23.86 6.68
CA GLY A 100 -16.27 -23.30 6.80
C GLY A 100 -16.29 -21.77 6.77
N TYR A 101 -15.56 -21.09 7.66
CA TYR A 101 -15.45 -19.61 7.62
C TYR A 101 -14.12 -19.09 8.16
N THR A 102 -13.59 -18.04 7.53
CA THR A 102 -12.37 -17.34 7.98
C THR A 102 -12.60 -16.47 9.23
N SER A 103 -11.54 -16.26 10.02
CA SER A 103 -11.60 -15.49 11.28
C SER A 103 -12.31 -14.15 11.18
N ASN A 104 -12.04 -13.39 10.10
CA ASN A 104 -12.64 -12.09 9.85
C ASN A 104 -14.18 -12.11 9.73
N MET A 105 -14.80 -13.27 9.48
CA MET A 105 -16.25 -13.42 9.55
C MET A 105 -16.75 -13.28 10.99
N ILE A 106 -16.04 -13.84 11.96
CA ILE A 106 -16.34 -13.71 13.39
C ILE A 106 -15.96 -12.34 13.93
N SER A 107 -14.91 -11.68 13.41
CA SER A 107 -14.63 -10.28 13.70
C SER A 107 -15.80 -9.37 13.28
N SER A 108 -16.39 -9.65 12.11
CA SER A 108 -17.54 -8.91 11.55
C SER A 108 -18.88 -9.24 12.23
N GLY A 109 -19.98 -8.66 11.71
CA GLY A 109 -21.36 -9.00 12.09
C GLY A 109 -21.89 -10.30 11.43
N VAL A 110 -21.08 -11.00 10.63
CA VAL A 110 -21.43 -12.35 10.12
C VAL A 110 -21.47 -13.37 11.26
N ARG A 111 -20.75 -13.11 12.37
CA ARG A 111 -20.83 -13.87 13.62
C ARG A 111 -22.27 -14.17 14.04
N GLU A 112 -23.13 -13.16 14.07
CA GLU A 112 -24.52 -13.31 14.53
C GLU A 112 -25.36 -14.16 13.54
N SER A 113 -25.03 -14.14 12.24
CA SER A 113 -25.61 -15.05 11.25
C SER A 113 -25.14 -16.50 11.43
N ILE A 114 -23.85 -16.71 11.72
CA ILE A 114 -23.30 -18.04 12.04
C ILE A 114 -23.92 -18.57 13.33
N ARG A 115 -23.99 -17.73 14.38
CA ARG A 115 -24.60 -18.07 15.67
C ARG A 115 -26.03 -18.58 15.49
N PHE A 116 -26.86 -17.87 14.73
CA PHE A 116 -28.24 -18.28 14.41
C PHE A 116 -28.32 -19.70 13.78
N LEU A 117 -27.41 -20.05 12.87
CA LEU A 117 -27.40 -21.39 12.26
C LEU A 117 -27.02 -22.50 13.26
N VAL A 118 -26.10 -22.20 14.18
CA VAL A 118 -25.60 -23.13 15.19
C VAL A 118 -26.62 -23.30 16.32
N GLU A 119 -27.17 -22.19 16.83
CA GLU A 119 -28.21 -22.08 17.86
C GLU A 119 -29.47 -22.87 17.53
N HIS A 120 -29.83 -22.96 16.25
CA HIS A 120 -31.02 -23.67 15.77
C HIS A 120 -30.72 -24.98 15.04
N GLU A 121 -29.52 -25.54 15.22
CA GLU A 121 -29.11 -26.85 14.70
C GLU A 121 -29.28 -27.02 13.18
N LEU A 122 -29.13 -25.94 12.41
CA LEU A 122 -29.38 -25.90 10.97
C LEU A 122 -28.18 -26.41 10.13
N ILE A 123 -27.04 -26.61 10.78
CA ILE A 123 -25.79 -27.15 10.23
C ILE A 123 -25.20 -28.20 11.18
N ASP A 124 -24.18 -28.93 10.73
CA ASP A 124 -23.69 -30.12 11.42
C ASP A 124 -22.22 -30.09 11.84
N CYS A 125 -21.38 -29.31 11.15
CA CYS A 125 -19.95 -29.21 11.45
C CYS A 125 -19.44 -27.79 11.16
N LEU A 126 -18.57 -27.27 12.02
CA LEU A 126 -17.91 -25.97 11.87
C LEU A 126 -16.42 -26.18 11.63
N VAL A 127 -15.83 -25.44 10.68
CA VAL A 127 -14.37 -25.37 10.49
C VAL A 127 -13.93 -23.91 10.40
N THR A 128 -12.97 -23.51 11.22
CA THR A 128 -12.45 -22.14 11.23
C THR A 128 -10.95 -22.09 11.60
N SER A 129 -10.38 -20.89 11.69
CA SER A 129 -9.00 -20.63 12.14
C SER A 129 -9.00 -20.08 13.57
N ALA A 130 -7.84 -20.02 14.26
CA ALA A 130 -7.76 -19.57 15.65
C ALA A 130 -8.49 -18.23 15.93
N GLY A 131 -8.31 -17.24 15.05
CA GLY A 131 -9.04 -15.95 15.11
C GLY A 131 -10.57 -16.10 15.15
N GLY A 132 -11.14 -17.10 14.47
CA GLY A 132 -12.58 -17.40 14.47
C GLY A 132 -13.07 -18.10 15.74
N ILE A 133 -12.16 -18.65 16.54
CA ILE A 133 -12.43 -19.18 17.88
C ILE A 133 -12.31 -18.05 18.91
N GLU A 134 -11.14 -17.39 18.95
CA GLU A 134 -10.84 -16.41 19.99
C GLU A 134 -11.70 -15.15 19.89
N GLU A 135 -12.02 -14.65 18.70
CA GLU A 135 -12.83 -13.42 18.57
C GLU A 135 -14.29 -13.61 18.98
N ASP A 136 -14.83 -14.83 18.90
CA ASP A 136 -16.17 -15.14 19.43
C ASP A 136 -16.19 -15.09 20.97
N LEU A 137 -15.18 -15.67 21.60
CA LEU A 137 -14.98 -15.66 23.04
C LEU A 137 -14.68 -14.24 23.55
N ILE A 138 -13.78 -13.53 22.86
CA ILE A 138 -13.40 -12.15 23.18
C ILE A 138 -14.60 -11.21 23.11
N LYS A 139 -15.47 -11.34 22.09
CA LYS A 139 -16.68 -10.50 21.97
C LYS A 139 -17.64 -10.65 23.16
N CYS A 140 -17.66 -11.81 23.81
CA CYS A 140 -18.42 -12.02 25.05
C CYS A 140 -17.81 -11.31 26.28
N LEU A 141 -16.53 -10.92 26.22
CA LEU A 141 -15.81 -10.20 27.27
C LEU A 141 -15.73 -8.68 27.03
N ALA A 142 -15.56 -8.28 25.76
CA ALA A 142 -15.49 -6.87 25.34
C ALA A 142 -15.78 -6.70 23.83
N PRO A 143 -16.46 -5.62 23.43
CA PRO A 143 -16.89 -5.41 22.05
C PRO A 143 -15.74 -5.07 21.08
N THR A 144 -16.01 -5.30 19.80
CA THR A 144 -15.23 -4.81 18.64
C THR A 144 -15.96 -3.61 18.04
N TYR A 145 -15.21 -2.64 17.50
CA TYR A 145 -15.76 -1.37 17.01
C TYR A 145 -15.55 -1.18 15.50
N LEU A 146 -16.37 -0.34 14.87
CA LEU A 146 -16.11 0.15 13.51
C LEU A 146 -14.96 1.18 13.50
N GLY A 147 -14.21 1.19 12.40
CA GLY A 147 -13.15 2.13 12.06
C GLY A 147 -13.01 2.26 10.54
N ASP A 148 -11.80 2.51 10.03
CA ASP A 148 -11.53 2.65 8.59
C ASP A 148 -10.25 1.88 8.20
N PHE A 149 -10.24 1.27 7.01
CA PHE A 149 -9.07 0.58 6.44
C PHE A 149 -7.80 1.43 6.38
N ARG A 150 -7.95 2.76 6.31
CA ARG A 150 -6.89 3.77 6.14
C ARG A 150 -6.31 4.29 7.46
N LEU A 151 -6.83 3.87 8.62
CA LEU A 151 -6.29 4.29 9.92
C LEU A 151 -4.82 3.84 10.07
N ASP A 152 -3.96 4.80 10.42
CA ASP A 152 -2.52 4.60 10.54
C ASP A 152 -2.17 3.57 11.63
N GLY A 153 -1.39 2.57 11.23
CA GLY A 153 -0.96 1.49 12.12
C GLY A 153 -0.05 1.96 13.25
N ALA A 154 0.80 2.98 13.02
CA ALA A 154 1.71 3.46 14.06
C ALA A 154 0.96 4.24 15.15
N HIS A 155 -0.03 5.06 14.78
CA HIS A 155 -0.92 5.76 15.70
C HIS A 155 -1.80 4.78 16.50
N LEU A 156 -2.45 3.84 15.83
CA LEU A 156 -3.26 2.80 16.49
C LEU A 156 -2.42 1.97 17.47
N ARG A 157 -1.20 1.56 17.11
CA ARG A 157 -0.30 0.82 18.00
C ARG A 157 0.09 1.63 19.24
N LYS A 158 0.34 2.94 19.12
CA LYS A 158 0.62 3.84 20.26
C LYS A 158 -0.57 3.96 21.22
N GLN A 159 -1.80 3.81 20.71
CA GLN A 159 -3.04 3.82 21.50
C GLN A 159 -3.43 2.43 22.04
N GLY A 160 -2.72 1.36 21.64
CA GLY A 160 -3.10 -0.01 21.98
C GLY A 160 -4.38 -0.48 21.28
N LEU A 161 -4.62 -0.04 20.05
CA LEU A 161 -5.72 -0.48 19.20
C LEU A 161 -5.18 -1.37 18.07
N ASN A 162 -5.82 -2.52 17.84
CA ASN A 162 -5.51 -3.41 16.73
C ASN A 162 -6.58 -3.26 15.65
N ARG A 163 -6.21 -3.34 14.37
CA ARG A 163 -7.12 -3.14 13.24
C ARG A 163 -7.30 -4.42 12.42
N ILE A 164 -8.56 -4.81 12.21
CA ILE A 164 -8.97 -5.95 11.39
C ILE A 164 -9.80 -5.39 10.23
N GLY A 165 -9.18 -5.15 9.07
CA GLY A 165 -9.84 -4.44 7.97
C GLY A 165 -10.22 -3.00 8.35
N ASN A 166 -11.52 -2.73 8.45
CA ASN A 166 -12.14 -1.51 8.99
C ASN A 166 -12.75 -1.70 10.39
N LEU A 167 -12.33 -2.71 11.14
CA LEU A 167 -12.73 -2.95 12.53
C LEU A 167 -11.58 -2.65 13.49
N LEU A 168 -11.89 -2.29 14.74
CA LEU A 168 -10.94 -1.98 15.80
C LEU A 168 -11.19 -2.83 17.05
N VAL A 169 -10.14 -3.54 17.50
CA VAL A 169 -10.12 -4.36 18.71
C VAL A 169 -9.10 -3.78 19.69
N PRO A 170 -9.53 -3.16 20.82
CA PRO A 170 -8.61 -2.66 21.84
C PRO A 170 -7.77 -3.77 22.48
N ASN A 171 -6.49 -3.53 22.77
CA ASN A 171 -5.60 -4.47 23.48
C ASN A 171 -6.18 -4.97 24.80
N ARG A 172 -6.99 -4.15 25.48
CA ARG A 172 -7.70 -4.53 26.71
C ARG A 172 -8.55 -5.79 26.53
N ASN A 173 -9.11 -6.01 25.35
CA ASN A 173 -9.92 -7.20 25.04
C ASN A 173 -9.08 -8.48 25.16
N TYR A 174 -7.88 -8.49 24.58
CA TYR A 174 -6.93 -9.61 24.70
C TYR A 174 -6.42 -9.78 26.14
N CYS A 175 -6.23 -8.69 26.91
CA CYS A 175 -5.92 -8.81 28.33
C CYS A 175 -7.08 -9.42 29.15
N LEU A 176 -8.34 -9.15 28.81
CA LEU A 176 -9.48 -9.82 29.45
C LEU A 176 -9.53 -11.31 29.08
N PHE A 177 -9.20 -11.64 27.84
CA PHE A 177 -9.10 -13.02 27.35
C PHE A 177 -7.97 -13.81 28.05
N GLU A 178 -6.78 -13.24 28.25
CA GLU A 178 -5.70 -13.85 29.05
C GLU A 178 -6.20 -14.24 30.44
N ASN A 179 -6.84 -13.30 31.15
CA ASN A 179 -7.34 -13.52 32.51
C ASN A 179 -8.43 -14.60 32.59
N TRP A 180 -9.21 -14.80 31.52
CA TRP A 180 -10.26 -15.81 31.45
C TRP A 180 -9.74 -17.18 31.00
N LEU A 181 -8.82 -17.22 30.02
CA LEU A 181 -8.35 -18.45 29.39
C LEU A 181 -7.27 -19.17 30.22
N LEU A 182 -6.32 -18.46 30.84
CA LEU A 182 -5.20 -19.11 31.54
C LEU A 182 -5.63 -20.12 32.62
N PRO A 183 -6.63 -19.84 33.50
CA PRO A 183 -7.11 -20.83 34.48
C PRO A 183 -7.70 -22.09 33.83
N LEU A 184 -8.29 -21.98 32.63
CA LEU A 184 -8.85 -23.11 31.89
C LEU A 184 -7.75 -23.97 31.25
N LEU A 185 -6.61 -23.37 30.88
CA LEU A 185 -5.42 -24.10 30.44
C LEU A 185 -4.72 -24.82 31.60
N ASP A 186 -4.77 -24.26 32.81
CA ASP A 186 -4.33 -24.95 34.04
C ASP A 186 -5.22 -26.16 34.35
N GLU A 187 -6.55 -26.02 34.24
CA GLU A 187 -7.49 -27.16 34.33
C GLU A 187 -7.19 -28.23 33.27
N ALA A 188 -7.01 -27.82 32.00
CA ALA A 188 -6.73 -28.75 30.90
C ALA A 188 -5.41 -29.51 31.09
N LEU A 189 -4.33 -28.83 31.49
CA LEU A 189 -3.05 -29.48 31.80
C LEU A 189 -3.16 -30.45 32.96
N LYS A 190 -3.93 -30.09 34.00
CA LYS A 190 -4.18 -30.97 35.14
C LYS A 190 -4.94 -32.23 34.71
N GLU A 191 -6.02 -32.09 33.95
CA GLU A 191 -6.78 -33.22 33.39
C GLU A 191 -5.87 -34.12 32.52
N GLN A 192 -5.04 -33.53 31.66
CA GLN A 192 -4.07 -34.26 30.84
C GLN A 192 -3.10 -35.08 31.69
N ASN A 193 -2.51 -34.49 32.73
CA ASN A 193 -1.47 -35.13 33.53
C ASN A 193 -2.03 -36.16 34.53
N GLU A 194 -3.22 -35.94 35.09
CA GLU A 194 -3.83 -36.83 36.08
C GLU A 194 -4.57 -38.01 35.46
N THR A 195 -5.12 -37.85 34.24
CA THR A 195 -5.97 -38.88 33.60
C THR A 195 -5.41 -39.39 32.26
N ASN A 196 -4.24 -38.89 31.83
CA ASN A 196 -3.66 -39.13 30.50
C ASN A 196 -4.60 -38.74 29.34
N PHE A 197 -5.45 -37.73 29.57
CA PHE A 197 -6.43 -37.26 28.57
C PHE A 197 -5.74 -36.54 27.41
N SER A 198 -5.82 -37.11 26.20
CA SER A 198 -5.36 -36.46 24.98
C SER A 198 -6.27 -35.28 24.63
N TRP A 199 -5.75 -34.06 24.68
CA TRP A 199 -6.46 -32.89 24.15
C TRP A 199 -6.24 -32.76 22.65
N THR A 200 -7.24 -32.19 21.96
CA THR A 200 -7.19 -31.82 20.55
C THR A 200 -7.79 -30.41 20.39
N PRO A 201 -7.64 -29.76 19.23
CA PRO A 201 -8.35 -28.51 18.96
C PRO A 201 -9.86 -28.59 19.21
N HIS A 202 -10.60 -29.57 18.66
CA HIS A 202 -12.06 -29.62 18.88
C HIS A 202 -12.43 -29.84 20.35
N LYS A 203 -11.67 -30.65 21.11
CA LYS A 203 -11.90 -30.89 22.54
C LYS A 203 -11.75 -29.59 23.34
N LEU A 204 -10.66 -28.87 23.11
CA LEU A 204 -10.41 -27.61 23.80
C LEU A 204 -11.48 -26.58 23.43
N ILE A 205 -11.81 -26.44 22.13
CA ILE A 205 -12.83 -25.50 21.67
C ILE A 205 -14.20 -25.80 22.29
N HIS A 206 -14.62 -27.08 22.36
CA HIS A 206 -15.86 -27.49 23.01
C HIS A 206 -15.89 -27.04 24.48
N ARG A 207 -14.83 -27.35 25.24
CA ARG A 207 -14.71 -26.95 26.65
C ARG A 207 -14.73 -25.42 26.83
N LEU A 208 -14.12 -24.66 25.92
CA LEU A 208 -14.17 -23.19 25.94
C LEU A 208 -15.59 -22.66 25.65
N GLY A 209 -16.34 -23.32 24.76
CA GLY A 209 -17.77 -23.04 24.51
C GLY A 209 -18.66 -23.30 25.73
N GLU A 210 -18.44 -24.39 26.46
CA GLU A 210 -19.12 -24.62 27.73
C GLU A 210 -18.77 -23.55 28.77
N LYS A 211 -17.47 -23.24 28.91
CA LYS A 211 -16.95 -22.34 29.96
C LYS A 211 -17.25 -20.86 29.72
N ILE A 212 -17.50 -20.41 28.49
CA ILE A 212 -17.86 -19.00 28.23
C ILE A 212 -19.30 -18.70 28.66
N GLY A 213 -20.19 -19.70 28.66
CA GLY A 213 -21.51 -19.65 29.29
C GLY A 213 -22.42 -18.51 28.81
N ASN A 214 -22.25 -18.04 27.57
CA ASN A 214 -22.92 -16.85 27.04
C ASN A 214 -23.65 -17.18 25.73
N GLU A 215 -24.97 -16.97 25.69
CA GLU A 215 -25.83 -17.24 24.53
C GLU A 215 -25.54 -16.35 23.31
N GLU A 216 -24.69 -15.33 23.41
CA GLU A 216 -24.18 -14.59 22.24
C GLU A 216 -23.04 -15.32 21.51
N SER A 217 -22.40 -16.32 22.13
CA SER A 217 -21.26 -17.06 21.56
C SER A 217 -21.71 -18.15 20.57
N VAL A 218 -21.04 -18.20 19.41
CA VAL A 218 -21.14 -19.32 18.46
C VAL A 218 -20.70 -20.62 19.11
N LEU A 219 -19.59 -20.60 19.87
CA LEU A 219 -19.01 -21.79 20.47
C LEU A 219 -19.84 -22.33 21.65
N TYR A 220 -20.51 -21.46 22.40
CA TYR A 220 -21.49 -21.87 23.41
C TYR A 220 -22.61 -22.71 22.79
N TRP A 221 -23.22 -22.23 21.70
CA TRP A 221 -24.27 -22.98 21.00
C TRP A 221 -23.72 -24.23 20.33
N ALA A 222 -22.49 -24.21 19.82
CA ALA A 222 -21.86 -25.39 19.24
C ALA A 222 -21.66 -26.50 20.29
N ALA A 223 -21.23 -26.14 21.50
CA ALA A 223 -21.12 -27.08 22.60
C ALA A 223 -22.50 -27.60 23.05
N ARG A 224 -23.47 -26.71 23.27
CA ARG A 224 -24.83 -27.04 23.72
C ARG A 224 -25.59 -27.94 22.74
N ASN A 225 -25.40 -27.74 21.43
CA ASN A 225 -26.12 -28.44 20.37
C ASN A 225 -25.30 -29.56 19.72
N ALA A 226 -24.23 -30.03 20.39
CA ALA A 226 -23.39 -31.14 19.94
C ALA A 226 -22.86 -30.96 18.48
N ILE A 227 -22.42 -29.75 18.13
CA ILE A 227 -21.81 -29.41 16.83
C ILE A 227 -20.28 -29.36 17.02
N PRO A 228 -19.49 -30.25 16.39
CA PRO A 228 -18.04 -30.19 16.45
C PRO A 228 -17.50 -28.95 15.73
N VAL A 229 -16.43 -28.39 16.30
CA VAL A 229 -15.71 -27.22 15.75
C VAL A 229 -14.24 -27.59 15.57
N PHE A 230 -13.82 -27.73 14.32
CA PHE A 230 -12.44 -28.06 13.98
C PHE A 230 -11.62 -26.81 13.66
N CYS A 231 -10.37 -26.79 14.10
CA CYS A 231 -9.46 -25.68 13.88
C CYS A 231 -8.04 -26.18 13.56
N PRO A 232 -7.73 -26.46 12.27
CA PRO A 232 -6.45 -27.06 11.86
C PRO A 232 -5.22 -26.18 12.14
N GLY A 233 -5.41 -24.90 12.48
CA GLY A 233 -4.37 -23.95 12.87
C GLY A 233 -4.71 -23.21 14.17
N LEU A 234 -5.04 -23.94 15.25
CA LEU A 234 -5.49 -23.35 16.53
C LEU A 234 -4.43 -22.47 17.23
N THR A 235 -3.15 -22.65 16.91
CA THR A 235 -2.04 -21.85 17.48
C THR A 235 -1.75 -20.54 16.72
N ASP A 236 -2.43 -20.25 15.61
CA ASP A 236 -2.20 -19.07 14.76
C ASP A 236 -3.09 -17.88 15.18
N GLY A 237 -2.96 -17.43 16.44
CA GLY A 237 -3.78 -16.36 17.02
C GLY A 237 -3.44 -16.05 18.49
N SER A 238 -4.20 -15.16 19.11
CA SER A 238 -4.07 -14.84 20.55
C SER A 238 -4.29 -16.05 21.46
N LEU A 239 -5.08 -17.04 21.05
CA LEU A 239 -5.20 -18.31 21.78
C LEU A 239 -3.87 -19.07 21.77
N GLY A 240 -3.13 -19.02 20.64
CA GLY A 240 -1.75 -19.49 20.53
C GLY A 240 -0.77 -18.72 21.42
N ASP A 241 -0.88 -17.38 21.49
CA ASP A 241 -0.09 -16.57 22.43
C ASP A 241 -0.34 -17.00 23.89
N MET A 242 -1.59 -17.30 24.26
CA MET A 242 -1.92 -17.76 25.61
C MET A 242 -1.39 -19.18 25.89
N LEU A 243 -1.48 -20.11 24.93
CA LEU A 243 -0.84 -21.43 25.03
C LEU A 243 0.69 -21.30 25.20
N TYR A 244 1.32 -20.39 24.45
CA TYR A 244 2.74 -20.09 24.58
C TYR A 244 3.09 -19.55 25.97
N PHE A 245 2.42 -18.49 26.45
CA PHE A 245 2.68 -17.94 27.79
C PHE A 245 2.36 -18.92 28.92
N HIS A 246 1.33 -19.75 28.74
CA HIS A 246 0.96 -20.83 29.67
C HIS A 246 2.10 -21.86 29.78
N SER A 247 2.63 -22.34 28.65
CA SER A 247 3.69 -23.36 28.61
C SER A 247 4.98 -22.97 29.34
N TYR A 248 5.30 -21.67 29.46
CA TYR A 248 6.45 -21.19 30.24
C TYR A 248 6.19 -21.16 31.76
N ARG A 249 4.92 -21.05 32.17
CA ARG A 249 4.52 -21.06 33.59
C ARG A 249 4.26 -22.49 34.07
N ASN A 250 3.52 -23.24 33.27
CA ASN A 250 3.04 -24.60 33.53
C ASN A 250 3.27 -25.47 32.26
N PRO A 251 4.48 -26.02 32.08
CA PRO A 251 4.83 -26.76 30.86
C PRO A 251 4.10 -28.11 30.74
N GLY A 252 3.84 -28.52 29.50
CA GLY A 252 3.47 -29.90 29.17
C GLY A 252 2.14 -30.10 28.44
N LEU A 253 1.30 -29.07 28.29
CA LEU A 253 0.02 -29.19 27.57
C LEU A 253 0.29 -29.46 26.08
N LYS A 254 -0.37 -30.49 25.55
CA LYS A 254 -0.26 -30.93 24.15
C LYS A 254 -1.64 -30.96 23.51
N LEU A 255 -1.71 -30.57 22.24
CA LEU A 255 -2.92 -30.67 21.43
C LEU A 255 -2.59 -31.57 20.24
N ASP A 256 -3.21 -32.75 20.17
CA ASP A 256 -3.11 -33.63 19.00
C ASP A 256 -4.03 -33.15 17.88
N ILE A 257 -3.48 -33.12 16.67
CA ILE A 257 -4.17 -32.76 15.43
C ILE A 257 -4.52 -34.00 14.59
N ILE A 258 -3.93 -35.17 14.90
CA ILE A 258 -4.15 -36.42 14.17
C ILE A 258 -5.52 -37.01 14.54
N GLU A 259 -5.85 -37.08 15.82
CA GLU A 259 -7.21 -37.40 16.28
C GLU A 259 -8.25 -36.41 15.71
N ASP A 260 -7.92 -35.11 15.68
CA ASP A 260 -8.81 -34.04 15.21
C ASP A 260 -9.19 -34.20 13.72
N VAL A 261 -8.19 -34.42 12.85
CA VAL A 261 -8.44 -34.66 11.41
C VAL A 261 -9.10 -36.03 11.16
N GLY A 262 -8.80 -37.04 11.99
CA GLY A 262 -9.46 -38.34 11.94
C GLY A 262 -10.96 -38.23 12.18
N LEU A 263 -11.38 -37.50 13.20
CA LEU A 263 -12.79 -37.26 13.52
C LEU A 263 -13.51 -36.48 12.42
N LEU A 264 -12.89 -35.44 11.85
CA LEU A 264 -13.47 -34.68 10.73
C LEU A 264 -13.65 -35.56 9.48
N ASN A 265 -12.62 -36.34 9.11
CA ASN A 265 -12.67 -37.24 7.96
C ASN A 265 -13.73 -38.33 8.14
N ASN A 266 -13.76 -38.99 9.31
CA ASN A 266 -14.75 -40.03 9.62
C ASN A 266 -16.19 -39.47 9.57
N MET A 267 -16.42 -38.24 10.04
CA MET A 267 -17.71 -37.58 9.92
C MET A 267 -18.16 -37.44 8.45
N ALA A 268 -17.25 -37.08 7.54
CA ALA A 268 -17.56 -37.02 6.10
C ALA A 268 -17.78 -38.42 5.50
N VAL A 269 -16.91 -39.39 5.79
CA VAL A 269 -17.00 -40.79 5.30
C VAL A 269 -18.33 -41.44 5.70
N HIS A 270 -18.78 -41.24 6.93
CA HIS A 270 -20.03 -41.84 7.44
C HIS A 270 -21.28 -40.99 7.19
N SER A 271 -21.20 -39.95 6.35
CA SER A 271 -22.34 -39.11 5.96
C SER A 271 -23.03 -39.61 4.69
N LEU A 272 -24.36 -39.80 4.77
CA LEU A 272 -25.23 -40.18 3.65
C LEU A 272 -25.06 -39.25 2.44
N LYS A 273 -25.17 -37.95 2.68
CA LYS A 273 -24.84 -36.86 1.75
C LYS A 273 -24.07 -35.79 2.49
N THR A 274 -23.30 -34.98 1.79
CA THR A 274 -22.64 -33.81 2.38
C THR A 274 -22.86 -32.54 1.58
N GLY A 275 -23.08 -31.44 2.30
CA GLY A 275 -23.16 -30.10 1.76
C GLY A 275 -22.04 -29.24 2.33
N MET A 276 -21.29 -28.57 1.47
CA MET A 276 -20.24 -27.64 1.88
C MET A 276 -20.69 -26.20 1.67
N ILE A 277 -20.66 -25.38 2.72
CA ILE A 277 -20.82 -23.92 2.63
C ILE A 277 -19.54 -23.30 3.15
N VAL A 278 -18.80 -22.57 2.31
CA VAL A 278 -17.49 -22.00 2.68
C VAL A 278 -17.47 -20.49 2.45
N LEU A 279 -17.12 -19.75 3.50
CA LEU A 279 -17.00 -18.29 3.53
C LEU A 279 -15.51 -17.90 3.62
N GLY A 280 -14.94 -17.45 2.51
CA GLY A 280 -13.51 -17.17 2.38
C GLY A 280 -12.74 -18.30 1.71
N GLY A 281 -11.55 -18.62 2.22
CA GLY A 281 -10.61 -19.55 1.58
C GLY A 281 -9.50 -20.04 2.50
N GLY A 282 -8.36 -20.41 1.93
CA GLY A 282 -7.17 -20.85 2.66
C GLY A 282 -7.37 -22.20 3.36
N LEU A 283 -6.68 -22.38 4.49
CA LEU A 283 -6.64 -23.67 5.22
C LEU A 283 -8.04 -24.22 5.55
N ILE A 284 -9.01 -23.34 5.82
CA ILE A 284 -10.39 -23.70 6.17
C ILE A 284 -11.12 -24.32 4.98
N LYS A 285 -11.08 -23.67 3.80
CA LYS A 285 -11.62 -24.24 2.56
C LYS A 285 -10.99 -25.61 2.30
N HIS A 286 -9.66 -25.65 2.33
CA HIS A 286 -8.94 -26.88 2.02
C HIS A 286 -9.31 -28.02 3.00
N HIS A 287 -9.43 -27.75 4.30
CA HIS A 287 -9.72 -28.78 5.29
C HIS A 287 -11.15 -29.34 5.15
N VAL A 288 -12.16 -28.49 4.92
CA VAL A 288 -13.54 -28.93 4.62
C VAL A 288 -13.59 -29.77 3.34
N TYR A 289 -12.92 -29.31 2.27
CA TYR A 289 -12.91 -29.98 0.98
C TYR A 289 -12.14 -31.32 1.04
N ASN A 290 -11.03 -31.37 1.79
CA ASN A 290 -10.21 -32.57 1.93
C ASN A 290 -10.86 -33.65 2.82
N ALA A 291 -11.72 -33.27 3.76
CA ALA A 291 -12.56 -34.25 4.46
C ALA A 291 -13.57 -34.90 3.48
N ASN A 292 -14.14 -34.11 2.58
CA ASN A 292 -15.09 -34.60 1.57
C ASN A 292 -14.44 -35.38 0.42
N LEU A 293 -13.14 -35.25 0.20
CA LEU A 293 -12.37 -36.17 -0.65
C LEU A 293 -12.47 -37.63 -0.17
N MET A 294 -12.49 -37.86 1.15
CA MET A 294 -12.48 -39.21 1.74
C MET A 294 -13.76 -40.01 1.45
N ARG A 295 -14.82 -39.34 0.99
CA ARG A 295 -16.09 -39.94 0.53
C ARG A 295 -16.31 -39.83 -1.00
N ASN A 296 -15.25 -39.55 -1.75
CA ASN A 296 -15.29 -39.29 -3.20
C ASN A 296 -16.14 -38.06 -3.62
N GLY A 297 -16.11 -37.02 -2.79
CA GLY A 297 -16.64 -35.69 -3.09
C GLY A 297 -17.92 -35.33 -2.35
N ALA A 298 -18.15 -34.03 -2.18
CA ALA A 298 -19.42 -33.52 -1.65
C ALA A 298 -20.54 -33.54 -2.71
N ASP A 299 -21.78 -33.77 -2.26
CA ASP A 299 -22.99 -33.75 -3.11
C ASP A 299 -23.38 -32.32 -3.52
N PHE A 300 -23.21 -31.37 -2.60
CA PHE A 300 -23.56 -29.95 -2.78
C PHE A 300 -22.41 -29.04 -2.34
N SER A 301 -22.18 -27.93 -3.04
CA SER A 301 -21.11 -26.98 -2.69
C SER A 301 -21.43 -25.54 -3.02
N VAL A 302 -21.29 -24.66 -2.02
CA VAL A 302 -21.38 -23.21 -2.16
C VAL A 302 -20.13 -22.55 -1.57
N LEU A 303 -19.43 -21.77 -2.39
CA LEU A 303 -18.25 -20.99 -2.02
C LEU A 303 -18.53 -19.50 -2.17
N ILE A 304 -18.44 -18.74 -1.09
CA ILE A 304 -18.51 -17.27 -1.10
C ILE A 304 -17.11 -16.73 -0.79
N SER A 305 -16.44 -16.17 -1.78
CA SER A 305 -15.05 -15.71 -1.64
C SER A 305 -14.77 -14.49 -2.53
N THR A 306 -13.72 -13.76 -2.22
CA THR A 306 -13.19 -12.66 -3.06
C THR A 306 -11.90 -13.03 -3.78
N ALA A 307 -11.31 -14.19 -3.47
CA ALA A 307 -10.09 -14.70 -4.11
C ALA A 307 -10.34 -15.12 -5.57
N GLN A 308 -9.29 -15.06 -6.39
CA GLN A 308 -9.36 -15.18 -7.84
C GLN A 308 -8.42 -16.27 -8.34
N GLU A 309 -8.77 -16.96 -9.42
CA GLU A 309 -8.04 -18.14 -9.93
C GLU A 309 -6.62 -17.83 -10.45
N PHE A 310 -6.36 -16.60 -10.91
CA PHE A 310 -5.16 -16.27 -11.69
C PHE A 310 -3.83 -16.40 -10.93
N ASP A 311 -3.87 -16.46 -9.59
CA ASP A 311 -2.68 -16.61 -8.74
C ASP A 311 -2.34 -18.07 -8.41
N GLY A 312 -3.16 -19.03 -8.86
CA GLY A 312 -2.96 -20.46 -8.61
C GLY A 312 -3.18 -20.89 -7.16
N SER A 313 -3.85 -20.07 -6.34
CA SER A 313 -4.13 -20.41 -4.94
C SER A 313 -5.37 -21.28 -4.79
N ASP A 314 -5.34 -22.28 -3.88
CA ASP A 314 -6.55 -23.05 -3.50
C ASP A 314 -7.68 -22.11 -3.03
N ALA A 315 -7.34 -20.99 -2.38
CA ALA A 315 -8.32 -19.98 -1.97
C ALA A 315 -9.06 -19.35 -3.16
N GLY A 316 -8.36 -19.13 -4.27
CA GLY A 316 -8.84 -18.50 -5.50
C GLY A 316 -9.40 -19.47 -6.55
N ALA A 317 -9.11 -20.77 -6.44
CA ALA A 317 -9.60 -21.84 -7.31
C ALA A 317 -11.11 -21.78 -7.57
N ASP A 318 -11.52 -22.15 -8.77
CA ASP A 318 -12.93 -22.40 -9.08
C ASP A 318 -13.39 -23.77 -8.53
N PRO A 319 -14.67 -23.99 -8.17
CA PRO A 319 -15.10 -25.30 -7.68
C PRO A 319 -14.89 -26.44 -8.69
N ASP A 320 -14.81 -26.17 -10.00
CA ASP A 320 -14.48 -27.18 -11.01
C ASP A 320 -13.08 -27.80 -10.78
N GLU A 321 -12.10 -27.03 -10.30
CA GLU A 321 -10.80 -27.58 -9.88
C GLU A 321 -10.98 -28.60 -8.73
N ALA A 322 -11.87 -28.32 -7.78
CA ALA A 322 -12.15 -29.26 -6.70
C ALA A 322 -12.90 -30.53 -7.17
N VAL A 323 -13.58 -30.49 -8.32
CA VAL A 323 -14.13 -31.69 -8.98
C VAL A 323 -12.99 -32.55 -9.53
N SER A 324 -11.95 -31.97 -10.15
CA SER A 324 -10.81 -32.74 -10.69
C SER A 324 -10.03 -33.51 -9.61
N TRP A 325 -10.05 -33.02 -8.37
CA TRP A 325 -9.45 -33.70 -7.21
C TRP A 325 -10.37 -34.75 -6.56
N GLY A 326 -11.66 -34.84 -6.92
CA GLY A 326 -12.64 -35.65 -6.18
C GLY A 326 -13.05 -35.06 -4.82
N LYS A 327 -12.77 -33.77 -4.57
CA LYS A 327 -13.22 -33.03 -3.38
C LYS A 327 -14.69 -32.60 -3.49
N ILE A 328 -15.18 -32.45 -4.73
CA ILE A 328 -16.59 -32.25 -5.09
C ILE A 328 -16.99 -33.38 -6.06
N SER A 329 -18.22 -33.91 -5.93
CA SER A 329 -18.71 -34.96 -6.82
C SER A 329 -18.92 -34.46 -8.26
N ILE A 330 -18.62 -35.30 -9.25
CA ILE A 330 -18.89 -35.06 -10.68
C ILE A 330 -20.39 -34.89 -11.01
N HIS A 331 -21.28 -35.20 -10.07
CA HIS A 331 -22.74 -35.02 -10.18
C HIS A 331 -23.25 -33.80 -9.40
N SER A 332 -22.36 -33.03 -8.77
CA SER A 332 -22.70 -31.79 -8.07
C SER A 332 -22.89 -30.64 -9.06
N ASN A 333 -23.61 -29.59 -8.66
CA ASN A 333 -23.69 -28.31 -9.37
C ASN A 333 -23.09 -27.21 -8.50
N PRO A 334 -21.77 -27.19 -8.30
CA PRO A 334 -21.14 -26.32 -7.33
C PRO A 334 -21.25 -24.84 -7.73
N VAL A 335 -21.42 -23.95 -6.75
CA VAL A 335 -21.64 -22.51 -6.99
C VAL A 335 -20.59 -21.67 -6.27
N LYS A 336 -19.85 -20.85 -7.03
CA LYS A 336 -18.97 -19.80 -6.50
C LYS A 336 -19.58 -18.42 -6.66
N VAL A 337 -19.75 -17.71 -5.56
CA VAL A 337 -20.18 -16.31 -5.51
C VAL A 337 -18.96 -15.44 -5.21
N ASN A 338 -18.51 -14.68 -6.22
CA ASN A 338 -17.40 -13.74 -6.13
C ASN A 338 -17.84 -12.44 -5.43
N CYS A 339 -18.01 -12.50 -4.11
CA CYS A 339 -18.52 -11.41 -3.28
C CYS A 339 -17.90 -11.42 -1.88
N ASP A 340 -17.97 -10.28 -1.18
CA ASP A 340 -17.68 -10.23 0.25
C ASP A 340 -18.80 -10.94 1.01
N ALA A 341 -18.46 -11.93 1.84
CA ALA A 341 -19.43 -12.71 2.60
C ALA A 341 -20.22 -11.86 3.62
N THR A 342 -19.71 -10.71 4.06
CA THR A 342 -20.47 -9.74 4.88
C THR A 342 -21.70 -9.16 4.16
N ILE A 343 -21.71 -9.20 2.83
CA ILE A 343 -22.84 -8.82 1.99
C ILE A 343 -23.65 -10.06 1.62
N ALA A 344 -23.00 -11.08 1.06
CA ALA A 344 -23.71 -12.21 0.45
C ALA A 344 -24.30 -13.21 1.47
N PHE A 345 -23.65 -13.45 2.61
CA PHE A 345 -24.06 -14.52 3.53
C PHE A 345 -25.33 -14.18 4.35
N PRO A 346 -25.51 -12.97 4.92
CA PRO A 346 -26.77 -12.62 5.58
C PRO A 346 -27.97 -12.70 4.61
N LEU A 347 -27.75 -12.35 3.34
CA LEU A 347 -28.77 -12.47 2.29
C LEU A 347 -29.07 -13.94 1.98
N LEU A 348 -28.05 -14.78 1.83
CA LEU A 348 -28.21 -16.23 1.65
C LEU A 348 -29.02 -16.84 2.80
N VAL A 349 -28.67 -16.55 4.06
CA VAL A 349 -29.40 -17.01 5.26
C VAL A 349 -30.86 -16.54 5.24
N SER A 350 -31.12 -15.30 4.82
CA SER A 350 -32.48 -14.73 4.75
C SER A 350 -33.39 -15.42 3.73
N GLN A 351 -32.82 -16.04 2.69
CA GLN A 351 -33.57 -16.73 1.62
C GLN A 351 -33.56 -18.26 1.74
N THR A 352 -32.85 -18.83 2.73
CA THR A 352 -32.66 -20.28 2.86
C THR A 352 -33.01 -20.77 4.27
N PHE A 353 -32.05 -20.70 5.19
CA PHE A 353 -32.14 -21.20 6.56
C PHE A 353 -33.23 -20.50 7.39
N TYR A 354 -33.36 -19.18 7.30
CA TYR A 354 -34.35 -18.44 8.10
C TYR A 354 -35.81 -18.79 7.70
N PRO A 355 -36.19 -18.80 6.40
CA PRO A 355 -37.50 -19.31 5.97
C PRO A 355 -37.74 -20.78 6.32
N ALA A 356 -36.72 -21.64 6.24
CA ALA A 356 -36.84 -23.06 6.61
C ALA A 356 -37.12 -23.24 8.11
N TRP A 357 -36.38 -22.51 8.96
CA TRP A 357 -36.59 -22.47 10.41
C TRP A 357 -37.98 -21.93 10.79
N LEU A 358 -38.44 -20.85 10.16
CA LEU A 358 -39.79 -20.31 10.38
C LEU A 358 -40.88 -21.35 10.06
N LYS A 359 -40.76 -22.07 8.93
CA LYS A 359 -41.70 -23.13 8.55
C LYS A 359 -41.71 -24.29 9.55
N ALA A 360 -40.54 -24.77 9.96
CA ALA A 360 -40.41 -25.84 10.94
C ALA A 360 -41.01 -25.44 12.30
N ARG A 361 -40.76 -24.20 12.75
CA ARG A 361 -41.32 -23.65 13.98
C ARG A 361 -42.84 -23.52 13.90
N ALA A 362 -43.39 -23.02 12.80
CA ALA A 362 -44.84 -22.91 12.61
C ALA A 362 -45.53 -24.29 12.60
N ALA A 363 -44.94 -25.29 11.93
CA ALA A 363 -45.44 -26.66 11.94
C ALA A 363 -45.42 -27.28 13.36
N CYS A 364 -44.37 -27.02 14.14
CA CYS A 364 -44.29 -27.45 15.54
C CYS A 364 -45.37 -26.79 16.41
N SER A 365 -45.59 -25.48 16.28
CA SER A 365 -46.67 -24.78 16.98
C SER A 365 -48.06 -25.32 16.60
N GLN A 366 -48.31 -25.60 15.32
CA GLN A 366 -49.57 -26.20 14.87
C GLN A 366 -49.77 -27.63 15.37
N ALA A 367 -48.70 -28.44 15.45
CA ALA A 367 -48.77 -29.79 16.03
C ALA A 367 -49.14 -29.74 17.52
N LEU A 368 -48.52 -28.83 18.30
CA LEU A 368 -48.82 -28.62 19.71
C LEU A 368 -50.27 -28.13 19.93
N GLU A 369 -50.78 -27.26 19.05
CA GLU A 369 -52.19 -26.82 19.09
C GLU A 369 -53.18 -27.95 18.71
N MET A 370 -52.82 -28.84 17.78
CA MET A 370 -53.65 -30.00 17.43
C MET A 370 -53.66 -31.10 18.50
N GLU A 371 -52.55 -31.30 19.22
CA GLU A 371 -52.52 -32.22 20.37
C GLU A 371 -53.29 -31.65 21.57
N GLY A 372 -53.22 -30.34 21.81
CA GLY A 372 -54.00 -29.66 22.84
C GLY A 372 -55.53 -29.74 22.67
N ASN A 373 -56.02 -30.00 21.45
CA ASN A 373 -57.45 -30.11 21.13
C ASN A 373 -57.99 -31.56 21.13
N LYS A 374 -57.20 -32.56 21.56
CA LYS A 374 -57.60 -33.97 21.66
C LYS A 374 -57.61 -34.50 23.10
N SER A 375 -58.42 -33.88 23.97
CA SER A 375 -58.76 -34.49 25.27
C SER A 375 -60.14 -34.07 25.80
N SER A 376 -61.19 -34.73 25.29
CA SER A 376 -62.47 -34.89 26.00
C SER A 376 -62.60 -36.33 26.51
N CYS A 377 -62.85 -36.43 27.82
CA CYS A 377 -63.00 -37.61 28.70
C CYS A 377 -63.98 -38.72 28.20
N PRO A 378 -64.06 -39.93 28.83
CA PRO A 378 -63.75 -40.20 30.26
C PRO A 378 -63.16 -41.56 30.70
N ASN A 379 -62.66 -41.54 31.96
CA ASN A 379 -62.63 -42.55 33.04
C ASN A 379 -62.32 -44.05 32.84
N GLU A 380 -61.67 -44.57 33.90
CA GLU A 380 -61.67 -45.98 34.38
C GLU A 380 -60.93 -47.02 33.50
N ALA A 381 -60.22 -48.02 34.04
CA ALA A 381 -59.76 -48.32 35.40
C ALA A 381 -58.66 -49.44 35.35
N LEU A 382 -57.84 -49.58 36.41
CA LEU A 382 -57.27 -50.83 37.00
C LEU A 382 -56.67 -51.93 36.04
N THR A 383 -55.54 -52.64 36.28
CA THR A 383 -54.59 -52.76 37.42
C THR A 383 -53.37 -53.63 37.06
N ASN A 384 -52.22 -53.31 37.65
CA ASN A 384 -51.19 -54.18 38.29
C ASN A 384 -50.77 -55.57 37.75
N GLY A 385 -49.45 -55.72 37.58
CA GLY A 385 -48.62 -56.86 38.03
C GLY A 385 -47.13 -56.47 38.01
N ARG A 386 -46.45 -56.21 39.14
CA ARG A 386 -45.70 -57.15 40.04
C ARG A 386 -44.51 -57.85 39.35
N LEU A 387 -43.28 -57.93 39.90
CA LEU A 387 -42.76 -57.74 41.28
C LEU A 387 -41.33 -57.11 41.34
N ASP A 388 -41.03 -56.41 42.45
CA ASP A 388 -39.86 -56.42 43.37
C ASP A 388 -38.44 -56.84 42.89
N ASN A 389 -37.31 -56.29 43.38
CA ASN A 389 -36.97 -55.62 44.66
C ASN A 389 -36.02 -54.42 44.41
N SER A 390 -36.19 -53.24 45.02
CA SER A 390 -35.79 -52.83 46.40
C SER A 390 -34.30 -53.08 46.71
N LYS A 391 -33.49 -52.09 47.13
CA LYS A 391 -33.67 -51.11 48.22
C LYS A 391 -33.36 -49.68 47.74
N ASN A 392 -34.29 -48.73 47.84
CA ASN A 392 -34.64 -47.89 49.01
C ASN A 392 -33.58 -46.83 49.35
N ASN A 393 -33.90 -45.58 49.74
CA ASN A 393 -35.11 -44.71 49.69
C ASN A 393 -34.61 -43.30 50.13
N SER A 394 -35.31 -42.16 50.02
CA SER A 394 -36.74 -41.83 49.85
C SER A 394 -36.83 -40.41 49.23
N ALA A 395 -37.65 -40.19 48.22
CA ALA A 395 -39.03 -39.64 48.30
C ALA A 395 -39.05 -38.14 48.71
N ALA A 396 -39.42 -37.20 47.82
CA ALA A 396 -40.78 -36.83 47.35
C ALA A 396 -41.13 -35.42 47.94
N SER A 397 -42.05 -34.59 47.43
CA SER A 397 -43.13 -34.76 46.45
C SER A 397 -43.57 -33.40 45.83
N GLU A 398 -44.22 -33.48 44.66
CA GLU A 398 -45.39 -32.66 44.24
C GLU A 398 -45.29 -31.14 43.90
N PRO A 399 -46.26 -30.59 43.12
CA PRO A 399 -45.93 -29.59 42.08
C PRO A 399 -46.81 -28.31 42.01
N LEU A 400 -46.42 -27.43 41.07
CA LEU A 400 -47.24 -26.41 40.36
C LEU A 400 -48.20 -25.49 41.16
N ASN A 401 -47.86 -24.18 41.25
CA ASN A 401 -48.73 -23.14 40.67
C ASN A 401 -48.15 -21.70 40.66
N SER A 402 -48.58 -20.93 39.65
CA SER A 402 -48.77 -19.47 39.56
C SER A 402 -47.86 -18.47 40.32
N VAL A 403 -47.06 -17.73 39.55
CA VAL A 403 -47.19 -16.26 39.33
C VAL A 403 -47.47 -15.34 40.56
N VAL A 404 -46.44 -14.55 40.92
CA VAL A 404 -46.49 -13.15 41.43
C VAL A 404 -47.08 -12.87 42.83
N LYS A 405 -46.20 -12.67 43.83
CA LYS A 405 -46.06 -11.44 44.66
C LYS A 405 -45.01 -11.58 45.78
N GLY A 406 -44.43 -10.45 46.21
CA GLY A 406 -43.89 -10.29 47.57
C GLY A 406 -42.38 -10.41 47.77
N VAL A 407 -41.60 -9.40 47.36
CA VAL A 407 -40.22 -9.22 47.82
C VAL A 407 -40.22 -8.58 49.22
N GLY A 408 -39.63 -9.25 50.22
CA GLY A 408 -39.19 -8.55 51.45
C GLY A 408 -39.04 -9.39 52.72
N ALA A 409 -37.78 -9.67 53.11
CA ALA A 409 -37.22 -9.39 54.45
C ALA A 409 -35.92 -10.19 54.72
N LEU A 410 -34.74 -9.56 54.53
CA LEU A 410 -33.46 -10.09 55.02
C LEU A 410 -33.09 -9.48 56.39
N SER A 411 -32.57 -10.32 57.29
CA SER A 411 -32.43 -10.06 58.72
C SER A 411 -31.46 -8.92 59.08
N ALA A 412 -31.62 -8.37 60.30
CA ALA A 412 -30.82 -7.24 60.78
C ALA A 412 -29.34 -7.56 61.04
N LYS A 413 -28.94 -8.83 61.24
CA LYS A 413 -27.54 -9.21 61.49
C LYS A 413 -26.64 -8.99 60.26
N ASP A 414 -27.13 -9.27 59.05
CA ASP A 414 -26.33 -9.16 57.82
C ASP A 414 -26.04 -7.71 57.40
N ARG A 415 -26.93 -6.77 57.74
CA ARG A 415 -26.73 -5.35 57.43
C ARG A 415 -25.51 -4.77 58.15
N ARG A 416 -25.25 -5.19 59.40
CA ARG A 416 -24.12 -4.69 60.21
C ARG A 416 -22.77 -5.19 59.68
N SER A 417 -22.70 -6.42 59.20
CA SER A 417 -21.48 -7.00 58.59
C SER A 417 -21.11 -6.35 57.25
N LYS A 418 -22.10 -6.15 56.36
CA LYS A 418 -21.86 -5.46 55.06
C LYS A 418 -21.49 -3.98 55.23
N ALA A 419 -22.10 -3.26 56.17
CA ALA A 419 -21.77 -1.84 56.43
C ALA A 419 -20.30 -1.64 56.89
N LEU A 420 -19.80 -2.51 57.79
CA LEU A 420 -18.41 -2.48 58.24
C LEU A 420 -17.41 -2.78 57.10
N LYS A 421 -17.75 -3.69 56.19
CA LYS A 421 -16.93 -3.97 54.99
C LYS A 421 -16.88 -2.79 54.01
N TYR A 422 -17.98 -2.07 53.79
CA TYR A 422 -18.00 -0.90 52.90
C TYR A 422 -17.23 0.31 53.46
N ALA A 423 -17.38 0.61 54.75
CA ALA A 423 -16.64 1.71 55.40
C ALA A 423 -15.10 1.50 55.39
N SER A 424 -14.64 0.25 55.40
CA SER A 424 -13.23 -0.12 55.23
C SER A 424 -12.70 0.23 53.82
N ILE A 425 -13.50 -0.02 52.79
CA ILE A 425 -13.13 0.22 51.38
C ILE A 425 -13.06 1.73 51.09
N GLU A 426 -14.00 2.53 51.60
CA GLU A 426 -13.94 3.98 51.46
C GLU A 426 -12.75 4.60 52.18
N LYS A 427 -12.43 4.17 53.41
CA LYS A 427 -11.23 4.62 54.13
C LYS A 427 -9.94 4.32 53.34
N ARG A 428 -9.86 3.17 52.64
CA ARG A 428 -8.74 2.84 51.74
C ARG A 428 -8.70 3.74 50.49
N LYS A 429 -9.83 3.99 49.83
CA LYS A 429 -9.93 4.91 48.67
C LYS A 429 -9.56 6.35 49.04
N ALA A 430 -10.02 6.84 50.21
CA ALA A 430 -9.68 8.17 50.72
C ALA A 430 -8.18 8.31 51.06
N LYS A 431 -7.57 7.29 51.68
CA LYS A 431 -6.11 7.26 51.95
C LYS A 431 -5.30 7.30 50.65
N SER A 432 -5.69 6.52 49.63
CA SER A 432 -5.06 6.54 48.30
C SER A 432 -5.16 7.92 47.62
N ARG A 433 -6.34 8.57 47.63
CA ARG A 433 -6.51 9.94 47.10
C ARG A 433 -5.65 10.97 47.84
N LYS A 434 -5.51 10.89 49.17
CA LYS A 434 -4.60 11.76 49.95
C LYS A 434 -3.13 11.54 49.57
N THR A 435 -2.70 10.30 49.33
CA THR A 435 -1.32 10.00 48.88
C THR A 435 -1.07 10.52 47.46
N ALA A 436 -2.03 10.39 46.55
CA ALA A 436 -1.94 10.92 45.18
C ALA A 436 -1.88 12.46 45.14
N LEU A 437 -2.69 13.17 45.96
CA LEU A 437 -2.59 14.62 46.08
C LEU A 437 -1.25 15.06 46.70
N LYS A 438 -0.75 14.36 47.74
CA LYS A 438 0.58 14.66 48.30
C LYS A 438 1.71 14.48 47.28
N LYS A 439 1.67 13.43 46.43
CA LYS A 439 2.64 13.27 45.32
C LYS A 439 2.54 14.40 44.28
N ARG A 440 1.33 14.81 43.88
CA ARG A 440 1.15 15.96 42.97
C ARG A 440 1.62 17.29 43.57
N ALA A 441 1.41 17.50 44.87
CA ALA A 441 1.92 18.68 45.59
C ALA A 441 3.47 18.68 45.68
N ALA A 442 4.09 17.52 45.94
CA ALA A 442 5.55 17.39 45.97
C ALA A 442 6.19 17.70 44.60
N VAL A 443 5.63 17.15 43.50
CA VAL A 443 6.12 17.44 42.14
C VAL A 443 5.97 18.93 41.78
N ARG A 444 4.91 19.60 42.24
CA ARG A 444 4.73 21.04 42.05
C ARG A 444 5.72 21.87 42.89
N LYS A 445 6.08 21.40 44.09
CA LYS A 445 7.08 22.06 44.95
C LYS A 445 8.51 21.91 44.39
N CYS A 446 8.88 20.73 43.87
CA CYS A 446 10.15 20.54 43.15
C CYS A 446 10.30 21.47 41.94
N ARG A 447 9.22 21.72 41.18
CA ARG A 447 9.23 22.69 40.07
C ARG A 447 9.34 24.16 40.49
N GLN A 448 9.13 24.48 41.77
CA GLN A 448 9.28 25.84 42.31
C GLN A 448 10.55 26.04 43.15
N GLN A 449 11.33 24.98 43.40
CA GLN A 449 12.62 25.05 44.10
C GLN A 449 13.84 24.91 43.17
N ALA A 450 13.63 24.70 41.86
CA ALA A 450 14.69 24.71 40.84
C ALA A 450 15.06 26.13 40.36
N GLY A 451 14.85 27.14 41.20
CA GLY A 451 15.04 28.56 40.89
C GLY A 451 15.59 29.34 42.09
N ALA A 452 16.62 28.81 42.76
CA ALA A 452 17.46 29.52 43.74
C ALA A 452 18.70 28.67 44.14
N CYS A 453 19.83 28.88 43.48
CA CYS A 453 21.18 28.98 44.10
C CYS A 453 22.25 29.17 43.00
N GLU A 454 23.13 30.15 43.22
CA GLU A 454 24.26 30.49 42.35
C GLU A 454 25.61 29.96 42.92
N LEU A 455 26.69 30.19 42.15
CA LEU A 455 28.11 30.14 42.54
C LEU A 455 28.68 28.70 42.70
N THR A 456 29.89 28.40 42.20
CA THR A 456 31.06 29.28 42.05
C THR A 456 31.63 29.40 40.62
N LYS A 457 32.37 30.51 40.40
CA LYS A 457 33.27 30.78 39.27
C LYS A 457 34.53 29.87 39.33
N ASP A 458 35.53 29.86 38.46
CA ASP A 458 36.07 30.74 37.39
C ASP A 458 36.64 29.82 36.26
N VAL A 459 37.16 30.21 35.09
CA VAL A 459 37.66 31.47 34.50
C VAL A 459 37.12 31.61 33.05
N GLU A 460 37.04 32.84 32.51
CA GLU A 460 36.70 33.16 31.10
C GLU A 460 37.95 33.60 30.29
N PRO A 461 37.95 33.63 28.94
CA PRO A 461 37.61 34.92 28.33
C PRO A 461 36.82 34.88 27.00
N ASN A 462 35.83 35.77 26.92
CA ASN A 462 35.43 36.54 25.73
C ASN A 462 34.95 35.80 24.46
N CYS A 463 33.63 35.55 24.38
CA CYS A 463 32.86 35.88 23.19
C CYS A 463 31.38 36.13 23.58
N PRO A 464 30.75 37.27 23.24
CA PRO A 464 29.41 37.60 23.72
C PRO A 464 28.30 36.75 23.06
N PRO A 465 27.19 36.44 23.75
CA PRO A 465 26.08 35.69 23.16
C PRO A 465 25.35 36.51 22.09
N ALA A 466 25.16 35.96 20.90
CA ALA A 466 24.53 36.66 19.78
C ALA A 466 23.02 36.91 19.98
N GLU A 467 22.61 38.17 19.86
CA GLU A 467 21.21 38.61 19.92
C GLU A 467 20.41 38.12 18.69
N GLN A 468 19.55 37.11 18.88
CA GLN A 468 18.67 36.60 17.80
C GLN A 468 17.22 37.13 17.84
N SER A 469 16.86 37.99 18.78
CA SER A 469 15.48 38.47 18.96
C SER A 469 15.12 39.77 18.20
N VAL A 470 16.11 40.56 17.78
CA VAL A 470 15.89 41.94 17.29
C VAL A 470 15.46 42.01 15.81
N ALA A 471 15.80 41.03 14.98
CA ALA A 471 15.62 41.11 13.52
C ALA A 471 14.18 40.89 13.00
N ARG A 472 13.18 40.64 13.85
CA ARG A 472 11.82 40.23 13.43
C ARG A 472 10.89 41.38 12.99
N GLY A 473 11.17 42.63 13.39
CA GLY A 473 10.29 43.77 13.09
C GLY A 473 10.65 44.59 11.85
N THR A 474 11.91 44.55 11.42
CA THR A 474 12.48 45.56 10.51
C THR A 474 12.51 45.11 9.05
N LEU A 475 12.79 43.82 8.79
CA LEU A 475 12.87 43.26 7.43
C LEU A 475 11.51 43.18 6.71
N ALA A 476 10.39 43.16 7.45
CA ALA A 476 9.05 43.06 6.86
C ALA A 476 8.50 44.38 6.28
N LYS A 477 9.17 45.52 6.49
CA LYS A 477 8.62 46.86 6.18
C LYS A 477 9.08 47.50 4.86
N ALA A 478 10.05 46.92 4.14
CA ALA A 478 10.77 47.63 3.07
C ALA A 478 10.55 47.08 1.65
N PHE A 479 9.32 46.74 1.26
CA PHE A 479 9.03 46.27 -0.12
C PHE A 479 7.81 46.96 -0.75
N ARG A 480 8.05 47.89 -1.69
CA ARG A 480 7.07 48.28 -2.72
C ARG A 480 7.24 47.40 -3.95
N THR A 481 6.13 47.03 -4.58
CA THR A 481 6.11 46.22 -5.82
C THR A 481 6.01 47.11 -7.06
N ASN A 482 6.78 46.79 -8.10
CA ASN A 482 6.50 47.27 -9.45
C ASN A 482 5.41 46.39 -10.14
N MET A 483 4.92 46.81 -11.31
CA MET A 483 3.86 46.10 -12.05
C MET A 483 4.22 44.66 -12.47
N LEU A 484 5.48 44.23 -12.35
CA LEU A 484 5.96 42.90 -12.77
C LEU A 484 6.17 41.92 -11.60
N GLY A 485 5.87 42.34 -10.36
CA GLY A 485 6.03 41.48 -9.18
C GLY A 485 7.47 41.19 -8.77
N VAL A 486 8.44 41.95 -9.31
CA VAL A 486 9.84 41.92 -8.88
C VAL A 486 9.98 42.69 -7.57
N ARG A 487 10.85 42.23 -6.66
CA ARG A 487 11.22 42.91 -5.42
C ARG A 487 12.73 42.94 -5.24
N LEU A 488 13.23 43.90 -4.47
CA LEU A 488 14.58 43.85 -3.90
C LEU A 488 14.58 42.90 -2.69
N LEU A 489 15.74 42.35 -2.33
CA LEU A 489 15.97 41.54 -1.13
C LEU A 489 17.37 41.84 -0.59
N ILE A 490 17.45 42.29 0.66
CA ILE A 490 18.71 42.58 1.35
C ILE A 490 19.16 41.32 2.10
N ILE A 491 20.41 40.87 1.86
CA ILE A 491 21.07 39.85 2.67
C ILE A 491 22.06 40.56 3.61
N PRO A 492 21.87 40.49 4.94
CA PRO A 492 22.77 41.14 5.88
C PRO A 492 24.16 40.53 5.88
N PHE A 493 25.18 41.35 6.16
CA PHE A 493 26.56 40.89 6.26
C PHE A 493 26.72 39.85 7.39
N GLN A 494 27.42 38.76 7.10
CA GLN A 494 27.65 37.62 8.02
C GLN A 494 26.38 36.96 8.58
N LYS A 495 25.24 37.06 7.87
CA LYS A 495 23.99 36.36 8.25
C LYS A 495 23.46 35.47 7.13
N ASN A 496 22.85 34.37 7.55
CA ASN A 496 22.25 33.38 6.66
C ASN A 496 20.73 33.63 6.55
N VAL A 497 20.22 33.72 5.32
CA VAL A 497 18.80 33.98 5.05
C VAL A 497 18.18 32.77 4.36
N ALA A 498 17.42 31.98 5.14
CA ALA A 498 16.71 30.80 4.64
C ALA A 498 15.32 31.14 4.08
N PHE A 499 14.90 30.43 3.03
CA PHE A 499 13.60 30.60 2.41
C PHE A 499 12.96 29.24 2.08
N VAL A 500 11.66 29.27 1.79
CA VAL A 500 10.87 28.15 1.27
C VAL A 500 10.10 28.62 0.04
N GLY A 501 9.95 27.74 -0.94
CA GLY A 501 9.27 27.99 -2.20
C GLY A 501 10.21 28.03 -3.40
N SER A 502 9.75 28.64 -4.49
CA SER A 502 10.46 28.72 -5.78
C SER A 502 10.57 30.16 -6.26
N LEU A 503 11.80 30.65 -6.46
CA LEU A 503 12.06 32.01 -6.93
C LEU A 503 13.18 32.05 -7.97
N GLN A 504 13.27 33.19 -8.67
CA GLN A 504 14.47 33.56 -9.41
C GLN A 504 15.13 34.75 -8.73
N PHE A 505 16.46 34.78 -8.70
CA PHE A 505 17.23 35.90 -8.17
C PHE A 505 18.36 36.34 -9.11
N HIS A 506 18.75 37.60 -8.99
CA HIS A 506 19.92 38.19 -9.64
C HIS A 506 20.64 39.06 -8.59
N VAL A 507 21.98 39.00 -8.54
CA VAL A 507 22.77 39.79 -7.59
C VAL A 507 22.99 41.18 -8.20
N LEU A 508 22.45 42.21 -7.55
CA LEU A 508 22.59 43.60 -7.97
C LEU A 508 23.87 44.23 -7.41
N LEU A 509 24.15 43.99 -6.12
CA LEU A 509 25.36 44.47 -5.43
C LEU A 509 25.95 43.39 -4.52
N GLY A 510 27.28 43.39 -4.42
CA GLY A 510 28.06 42.47 -3.59
C GLY A 510 28.12 41.04 -4.16
N GLU A 511 28.17 40.07 -3.25
CA GLU A 511 28.19 38.65 -3.56
C GLU A 511 27.39 37.83 -2.56
N CYS A 512 26.74 36.77 -3.02
CA CYS A 512 26.07 35.80 -2.16
C CYS A 512 26.41 34.36 -2.57
N THR A 513 26.59 33.49 -1.58
CA THR A 513 26.72 32.05 -1.79
C THR A 513 25.41 31.36 -1.47
N ILE A 514 24.98 30.44 -2.34
CA ILE A 514 23.81 29.57 -2.11
C ILE A 514 24.15 28.14 -2.54
N PHE A 515 24.14 27.22 -1.57
CA PHE A 515 24.35 25.78 -1.81
C PHE A 515 25.63 25.46 -2.63
N GLY A 516 26.73 26.16 -2.32
CA GLY A 516 28.03 26.03 -2.99
C GLY A 516 28.20 26.86 -4.27
N TYR A 517 27.14 27.53 -4.75
CA TYR A 517 27.25 28.46 -5.88
C TYR A 517 27.50 29.88 -5.38
N LYS A 518 28.64 30.47 -5.74
CA LYS A 518 28.96 31.88 -5.48
C LYS A 518 28.44 32.73 -6.64
N ALA A 519 27.40 33.51 -6.37
CA ALA A 519 26.86 34.50 -7.29
C ALA A 519 27.44 35.88 -6.95
N MET A 520 27.90 36.62 -7.97
CA MET A 520 28.44 37.98 -7.85
C MET A 520 27.61 38.94 -8.70
N ALA A 521 27.66 40.24 -8.38
CA ALA A 521 27.08 41.28 -9.21
C ALA A 521 27.63 41.23 -10.65
N SER A 522 26.75 41.43 -11.64
CA SER A 522 27.04 41.26 -13.07
C SER A 522 26.31 42.32 -13.89
N VAL A 523 26.98 42.86 -14.91
CA VAL A 523 26.36 43.81 -15.87
C VAL A 523 25.33 43.11 -16.77
N GLU A 524 25.52 41.81 -17.03
CA GLU A 524 24.49 40.98 -17.69
C GLU A 524 23.45 40.50 -16.66
N GLU A 525 22.15 40.69 -16.96
CA GLU A 525 21.01 40.19 -16.18
C GLU A 525 20.90 38.65 -16.20
N LYS A 526 21.80 37.98 -15.47
CA LYS A 526 21.73 36.53 -15.28
C LYS A 526 20.82 36.17 -14.11
N TRP A 527 19.61 35.71 -14.42
CA TRP A 527 18.62 35.24 -13.44
C TRP A 527 18.84 33.77 -13.08
N ILE A 528 19.14 33.50 -11.81
CA ILE A 528 19.40 32.17 -11.26
C ILE A 528 18.11 31.62 -10.64
N GLN A 529 17.78 30.35 -10.92
CA GLN A 529 16.63 29.66 -10.31
C GLN A 529 17.03 29.02 -8.98
N ALA A 530 16.23 29.24 -7.94
CA ALA A 530 16.44 28.67 -6.62
C ALA A 530 15.13 28.14 -6.03
N CYS A 531 15.13 26.86 -5.65
CA CYS A 531 13.98 26.17 -5.06
C CYS A 531 14.37 25.56 -3.71
N SER A 532 13.51 25.71 -2.71
CA SER A 532 13.75 25.25 -1.33
C SER A 532 12.45 24.70 -0.75
N PHE A 533 12.42 23.43 -0.34
CA PHE A 533 11.18 22.77 0.06
C PHE A 533 11.32 22.02 1.39
N HIS A 534 10.27 22.04 2.21
CA HIS A 534 10.21 21.37 3.51
C HIS A 534 10.28 19.83 3.44
N SER A 535 10.11 19.23 2.25
CA SER A 535 10.00 17.77 2.09
C SER A 535 10.77 17.31 0.85
N GLY A 536 11.54 16.23 0.99
CA GLY A 536 12.30 15.62 -0.13
C GLY A 536 13.63 16.30 -0.50
N SER A 537 13.97 17.43 0.12
CA SER A 537 15.27 18.09 0.02
C SER A 537 15.62 18.81 1.32
N SER A 538 16.90 19.11 1.55
CA SER A 538 17.32 20.07 2.57
C SER A 538 16.89 21.49 2.20
N LEU A 539 16.73 22.34 3.20
CA LEU A 539 16.40 23.75 3.02
C LEU A 539 17.62 24.55 2.52
N MET A 540 17.37 25.44 1.56
CA MET A 540 18.36 26.34 0.95
C MET A 540 18.35 27.71 1.65
N TYR A 541 19.51 28.35 1.67
CA TYR A 541 19.68 29.68 2.26
C TYR A 541 20.79 30.46 1.52
N PHE A 542 20.72 31.78 1.62
CA PHE A 542 21.74 32.70 1.12
C PHE A 542 22.74 33.04 2.23
N GLU A 543 24.04 33.02 1.90
CA GLU A 543 25.16 33.48 2.73
C GLU A 543 25.78 34.75 2.11
N ALA A 544 26.07 35.79 2.89
CA ALA A 544 26.80 36.98 2.43
C ALA A 544 27.92 37.34 3.42
N ASN A 545 29.03 36.59 3.34
CA ASN A 545 30.07 36.58 4.39
C ASN A 545 31.36 37.32 4.01
N SER A 546 31.53 37.72 2.75
CA SER A 546 32.84 38.10 2.20
C SER A 546 33.07 39.60 2.02
N VAL A 547 32.03 40.37 1.69
CA VAL A 547 32.12 41.79 1.32
C VAL A 547 31.03 42.58 2.04
N LEU A 548 31.43 43.67 2.69
CA LEU A 548 30.51 44.67 3.24
C LEU A 548 30.25 45.73 2.18
N ILE A 549 28.98 46.04 1.91
CA ILE A 549 28.59 47.02 0.89
C ILE A 549 28.47 48.42 1.52
N PRO A 550 29.12 49.46 0.97
CA PRO A 550 28.95 50.83 1.44
C PRO A 550 27.48 51.29 1.39
N PRO A 551 26.98 51.99 2.43
CA PRO A 551 25.60 52.49 2.44
C PRO A 551 25.24 53.35 1.21
N CYS A 552 26.16 54.18 0.72
CA CYS A 552 25.97 55.01 -0.47
C CYS A 552 25.67 54.22 -1.75
N ASP A 553 26.23 53.02 -1.89
CA ASP A 553 26.00 52.17 -3.07
C ASP A 553 24.62 51.53 -2.99
N VAL A 554 24.18 51.19 -1.77
CA VAL A 554 22.81 50.73 -1.50
C VAL A 554 21.80 51.85 -1.75
N GLU A 555 22.09 53.11 -1.38
CA GLU A 555 21.27 54.29 -1.71
C GLU A 555 21.12 54.45 -3.22
N ALA A 556 22.23 54.41 -3.96
CA ALA A 556 22.24 54.53 -5.41
C ALA A 556 21.41 53.42 -6.08
N ALA A 557 21.52 52.18 -5.62
CA ALA A 557 20.69 51.08 -6.11
C ALA A 557 19.20 51.27 -5.78
N PHE A 558 18.85 51.70 -4.55
CA PHE A 558 17.45 51.91 -4.18
C PHE A 558 16.81 53.10 -4.92
N ALA A 559 17.60 54.12 -5.27
CA ALA A 559 17.16 55.23 -6.11
C ALA A 559 16.82 54.79 -7.55
N GLN A 560 17.56 53.84 -8.13
CA GLN A 560 17.28 53.31 -9.48
C GLN A 560 15.93 52.58 -9.59
N PHE A 561 15.39 52.07 -8.47
CA PHE A 561 14.11 51.35 -8.41
C PHE A 561 12.97 52.18 -7.80
N ASP A 562 13.15 53.49 -7.61
CA ASP A 562 12.16 54.43 -7.04
C ASP A 562 11.66 54.04 -5.63
N VAL A 563 12.57 53.51 -4.79
CA VAL A 563 12.28 53.01 -3.43
C VAL A 563 12.88 53.89 -2.33
N GLY A 564 13.26 55.13 -2.64
CA GLY A 564 14.11 55.99 -1.78
C GLY A 564 13.68 56.15 -0.32
N ASN A 565 12.37 56.20 -0.04
CA ASN A 565 11.87 56.34 1.34
C ASN A 565 11.99 55.05 2.17
N ALA A 566 12.08 53.87 1.56
CA ALA A 566 12.22 52.61 2.31
C ALA A 566 13.64 52.38 2.84
N TYR A 567 14.63 53.04 2.24
CA TYR A 567 16.04 52.92 2.62
C TYR A 567 16.30 53.39 4.06
N GLN A 568 15.72 54.52 4.48
CA GLN A 568 15.91 55.09 5.82
C GLN A 568 15.40 54.17 6.95
N ASP A 569 14.34 53.39 6.67
CA ASP A 569 13.75 52.43 7.62
C ASP A 569 14.55 51.11 7.76
N THR A 570 15.45 50.77 6.82
CA THR A 570 16.20 49.50 6.84
C THR A 570 17.69 49.62 7.16
N THR A 571 18.40 50.64 6.66
CA THR A 571 19.86 50.73 6.85
C THR A 571 20.28 51.33 8.19
N SER A 572 19.34 51.92 8.94
CA SER A 572 19.55 52.31 10.33
C SER A 572 19.70 51.13 11.31
N ALA A 573 19.58 49.88 10.84
CA ALA A 573 19.51 48.69 11.68
C ALA A 573 20.45 47.51 11.32
N CYS A 574 21.15 47.49 10.17
CA CYS A 574 22.06 46.37 9.85
C CYS A 574 23.05 46.63 8.71
N ASP A 575 24.27 46.11 8.86
CA ASP A 575 25.27 45.96 7.79
C ASP A 575 24.78 45.07 6.63
N VAL A 576 25.09 45.46 5.39
CA VAL A 576 24.61 44.80 4.16
C VAL A 576 25.73 44.02 3.46
N GLY A 577 25.50 42.75 3.17
CA GLY A 577 26.46 41.88 2.46
C GLY A 577 26.11 41.63 0.98
N ALA A 578 24.82 41.58 0.64
CA ALA A 578 24.35 41.49 -0.74
C ALA A 578 22.99 42.16 -0.94
N VAL A 579 22.76 42.70 -2.14
CA VAL A 579 21.45 43.18 -2.60
C VAL A 579 21.03 42.36 -3.81
N LEU A 580 19.88 41.70 -3.72
CA LEU A 580 19.34 40.82 -4.75
C LEU A 580 18.07 41.42 -5.37
N LEU A 581 17.90 41.28 -6.67
CA LEU A 581 16.57 41.33 -7.29
C LEU A 581 15.97 39.93 -7.24
N VAL A 582 14.74 39.81 -6.78
CA VAL A 582 13.98 38.54 -6.70
C VAL A 582 12.65 38.67 -7.42
N ARG A 583 12.24 37.60 -8.12
CA ARG A 583 10.93 37.50 -8.76
C ARG A 583 10.34 36.10 -8.61
N PRO A 584 9.00 35.94 -8.68
CA PRO A 584 8.39 34.62 -8.77
C PRO A 584 9.02 33.80 -9.90
N MET A 585 9.22 32.50 -9.71
CA MET A 585 9.24 31.63 -10.87
C MET A 585 7.87 31.70 -11.55
N VAL A 586 7.82 31.71 -12.89
CA VAL A 586 6.57 31.48 -13.61
C VAL A 586 6.12 30.06 -13.31
N ALA A 587 5.32 29.94 -12.26
CA ALA A 587 4.75 28.70 -11.83
C ALA A 587 3.72 28.31 -12.89
N ARG A 588 4.01 27.24 -13.62
CA ARG A 588 2.99 26.60 -14.44
C ARG A 588 1.92 26.13 -13.48
N GLU A 589 0.68 26.59 -13.67
CA GLU A 589 -0.49 26.05 -12.99
C GLU A 589 -0.42 24.53 -13.07
N LEU A 590 -0.09 23.88 -11.96
CA LEU A 590 -0.20 22.43 -11.87
C LEU A 590 -1.69 22.16 -11.72
N PRO A 591 -2.33 21.41 -12.65
CA PRO A 591 -3.78 21.44 -12.84
C PRO A 591 -4.58 20.66 -11.78
N PHE A 592 -4.06 20.56 -10.56
CA PHE A 592 -4.70 19.86 -9.45
C PHE A 592 -5.04 20.91 -8.41
N GLU A 593 -6.30 20.97 -8.00
CA GLU A 593 -6.57 21.47 -6.66
C GLU A 593 -6.30 20.31 -5.70
N ARG A 594 -5.46 20.54 -4.67
CA ARG A 594 -5.22 19.61 -3.54
C ARG A 594 -4.52 18.28 -3.90
N SER A 595 -3.33 18.36 -4.51
CA SER A 595 -2.39 17.22 -4.57
C SER A 595 -1.18 17.46 -3.65
N GLU A 596 -0.71 16.41 -2.96
CA GLU A 596 0.56 16.41 -2.20
C GLU A 596 1.74 16.91 -3.09
N VAL A 597 1.67 16.65 -4.41
CA VAL A 597 2.66 17.12 -5.39
C VAL A 597 2.70 18.66 -5.45
N ILE A 598 1.56 19.33 -5.31
CA ILE A 598 1.45 20.79 -5.35
C ILE A 598 1.84 21.41 -4.02
N GLU A 599 1.50 20.79 -2.89
CA GLU A 599 2.03 21.17 -1.57
C GLU A 599 3.57 21.11 -1.58
N MET A 600 4.19 20.20 -2.35
CA MET A 600 5.63 20.18 -2.56
C MET A 600 6.17 21.26 -3.51
N PHE A 601 5.43 21.71 -4.53
CA PHE A 601 5.91 22.76 -5.45
C PHE A 601 5.67 24.19 -4.93
N TYR A 602 4.63 24.39 -4.12
CA TYR A 602 4.17 25.71 -3.65
C TYR A 602 4.32 25.90 -2.13
N GLY A 603 4.52 24.83 -1.36
CA GLY A 603 4.51 24.86 0.11
C GLY A 603 3.10 24.72 0.70
N PHE A 604 3.03 24.58 2.03
CA PHE A 604 1.76 24.66 2.76
C PHE A 604 1.18 26.08 2.64
N GLU A 605 -0.13 26.21 2.38
CA GLU A 605 -0.81 27.52 2.38
C GLU A 605 -0.63 28.25 3.73
N GLU A 606 -0.60 27.53 4.86
CA GLU A 606 -0.34 28.08 6.20
C GLU A 606 1.06 28.70 6.36
N ALA A 607 2.04 28.30 5.53
CA ALA A 607 3.39 28.88 5.55
C ALA A 607 3.50 30.14 4.66
N LEU A 608 2.60 30.32 3.70
CA LEU A 608 2.51 31.49 2.82
C LEU A 608 1.66 32.62 3.45
N ASN A 609 1.86 32.88 4.73
CA ASN A 609 1.29 34.07 5.37
C ASN A 609 1.78 35.34 4.66
N LYS A 610 0.88 36.33 4.47
CA LYS A 610 1.20 37.57 3.74
C LYS A 610 2.39 38.32 4.31
N ASP A 611 2.60 38.23 5.63
CA ASP A 611 3.63 38.95 6.37
C ASP A 611 5.04 38.34 6.24
N THR A 612 5.19 37.12 5.69
CA THR A 612 6.47 36.43 5.46
C THR A 612 6.81 36.23 3.98
N SER A 613 5.96 36.65 3.05
CA SER A 613 6.16 36.45 1.60
C SER A 613 7.33 37.27 1.06
N ILE A 614 8.32 36.58 0.46
CA ILE A 614 9.40 37.20 -0.33
C ILE A 614 8.85 37.60 -1.70
N VAL A 615 8.20 36.67 -2.40
CA VAL A 615 7.49 36.86 -3.68
C VAL A 615 6.30 35.89 -3.75
N SER A 616 5.48 35.96 -4.80
CA SER A 616 4.48 34.90 -5.03
C SER A 616 5.19 33.54 -5.17
N GLY A 617 4.76 32.55 -4.38
CA GLY A 617 5.37 31.22 -4.34
C GLY A 617 6.69 31.11 -3.56
N ALA A 618 7.13 32.13 -2.80
CA ALA A 618 8.25 32.00 -1.87
C ALA A 618 8.13 32.89 -0.62
N ALA A 619 8.55 32.37 0.55
CA ALA A 619 8.47 33.03 1.85
C ALA A 619 9.71 32.78 2.73
N PHE A 620 9.95 33.69 3.67
CA PHE A 620 10.93 33.52 4.75
C PHE A 620 10.48 32.45 5.75
N LEU A 621 11.44 31.74 6.33
CA LEU A 621 11.17 30.66 7.29
C LEU A 621 11.16 31.18 8.75
N ASN A 622 10.01 31.08 9.43
CA ASN A 622 9.88 31.41 10.85
C ASN A 622 10.37 30.24 11.75
N VAL A 623 11.66 30.31 12.12
CA VAL A 623 12.40 29.63 13.21
C VAL A 623 11.76 28.39 13.89
N GLU A 624 12.22 27.19 13.50
CA GLU A 624 12.80 26.13 14.37
C GLU A 624 13.16 24.93 13.47
N CYS A 625 14.12 25.13 12.55
CA CYS A 625 14.46 24.18 11.48
C CYS A 625 15.97 23.96 11.31
N GLU A 626 16.75 24.13 12.38
CA GLU A 626 18.21 23.92 12.38
C GLU A 626 18.58 22.51 11.87
N GLY A 627 17.79 21.50 12.21
CA GLY A 627 17.94 20.12 11.71
C GLY A 627 17.48 19.86 10.27
N LEU A 628 17.07 20.88 9.50
CA LEU A 628 16.65 20.74 8.08
C LEU A 628 17.52 21.54 7.10
N LEU A 629 18.37 22.44 7.59
CA LEU A 629 19.32 23.20 6.77
C LEU A 629 20.46 22.30 6.30
N PHE A 630 20.84 22.41 5.02
CA PHE A 630 22.08 21.77 4.55
C PHE A 630 23.28 22.64 4.93
N SER A 631 23.98 22.27 6.00
CA SER A 631 25.36 22.76 6.21
C SER A 631 26.34 21.66 5.81
N PRO A 632 27.19 21.86 4.78
CA PRO A 632 28.25 20.91 4.46
C PRO A 632 29.32 20.96 5.56
N SER A 633 29.79 19.78 5.99
CA SER A 633 30.88 19.67 6.97
C SER A 633 32.16 20.34 6.47
N GLN A 634 33.06 20.68 7.39
CA GLN A 634 34.35 21.26 7.00
C GLN A 634 35.16 20.31 6.09
N ASP A 635 35.05 18.99 6.31
CA ASP A 635 35.63 17.96 5.45
C ASP A 635 34.98 17.96 4.05
N ALA A 636 33.65 18.07 3.96
CA ALA A 636 32.95 18.17 2.68
C ALA A 636 33.37 19.42 1.90
N LYS A 637 33.50 20.57 2.58
CA LYS A 637 34.03 21.81 2.00
C LYS A 637 35.47 21.60 1.50
N SER A 638 36.36 21.10 2.36
CA SER A 638 37.77 20.85 2.04
C SER A 638 37.95 19.92 0.82
N ILE A 639 37.30 18.75 0.84
CA ILE A 639 37.35 17.78 -0.28
C ILE A 639 36.75 18.39 -1.56
N SER A 640 35.67 19.18 -1.45
CA SER A 640 35.09 19.85 -2.62
C SER A 640 36.02 20.90 -3.22
N SER A 641 36.70 21.71 -2.40
CA SER A 641 37.69 22.69 -2.86
C SER A 641 38.88 21.99 -3.53
N GLU A 642 39.41 20.93 -2.93
CA GLU A 642 40.53 20.17 -3.50
C GLU A 642 40.17 19.57 -4.88
N ILE A 643 38.95 19.01 -5.02
CA ILE A 643 38.44 18.51 -6.30
C ILE A 643 38.29 19.67 -7.31
N VAL A 644 37.73 20.80 -6.89
CA VAL A 644 37.56 21.99 -7.75
C VAL A 644 38.91 22.51 -8.23
N GLU A 645 39.89 22.69 -7.35
CA GLU A 645 41.25 23.14 -7.68
C GLU A 645 41.97 22.19 -8.64
N GLN A 646 41.91 20.88 -8.39
CA GLN A 646 42.50 19.87 -9.27
C GLN A 646 41.80 19.82 -10.65
N CYS A 647 40.48 20.00 -10.67
CA CYS A 647 39.70 20.11 -11.90
C CYS A 647 40.03 21.37 -12.71
N ILE A 648 40.23 22.53 -12.06
CA ILE A 648 40.69 23.77 -12.71
C ILE A 648 42.08 23.56 -13.32
N ALA A 649 43.01 22.97 -12.57
CA ALA A 649 44.40 22.81 -12.98
C ALA A 649 44.61 21.79 -14.11
N LEU A 650 43.80 20.72 -14.17
CA LEU A 650 44.03 19.58 -15.05
C LEU A 650 42.98 19.39 -16.17
N GLY A 651 41.78 19.96 -16.02
CA GLY A 651 40.67 19.77 -16.96
C GLY A 651 40.91 20.33 -18.36
N SER A 652 41.90 21.23 -18.53
CA SER A 652 42.36 21.71 -19.84
C SER A 652 43.18 20.68 -20.62
N HIS A 653 43.82 19.73 -19.94
CA HIS A 653 44.79 18.79 -20.51
C HIS A 653 44.20 17.40 -20.77
N LYS A 654 43.22 16.97 -19.96
CA LYS A 654 42.51 15.70 -20.12
C LYS A 654 41.11 15.78 -19.53
N LEU A 655 40.26 14.81 -19.85
CA LEU A 655 39.01 14.60 -19.13
C LEU A 655 39.34 14.08 -17.73
N HIS A 656 38.97 14.84 -16.70
CA HIS A 656 39.26 14.54 -15.30
C HIS A 656 38.01 13.97 -14.60
N LEU A 657 38.13 12.81 -13.96
CA LEU A 657 36.99 12.03 -13.48
C LEU A 657 36.92 11.96 -11.95
N ALA A 658 35.82 12.43 -11.36
CA ALA A 658 35.54 12.23 -9.93
C ALA A 658 34.22 11.49 -9.70
N LEU A 659 34.29 10.36 -9.00
CA LEU A 659 33.17 9.45 -8.75
C LEU A 659 32.75 9.50 -7.29
N ALA A 660 31.45 9.65 -7.03
CA ALA A 660 30.86 9.59 -5.69
C ALA A 660 30.08 8.28 -5.49
N CYS A 661 30.47 7.49 -4.48
CA CYS A 661 29.86 6.20 -4.15
C CYS A 661 29.49 6.09 -2.66
N GLY A 662 28.80 5.00 -2.29
CA GLY A 662 28.25 4.78 -0.94
C GLY A 662 26.77 4.40 -0.94
N ALA A 663 26.24 4.00 0.22
CA ALA A 663 24.90 3.41 0.35
C ALA A 663 23.73 4.35 -0.06
N ALA A 664 22.51 3.82 -0.11
CA ALA A 664 21.33 4.60 -0.48
C ALA A 664 20.93 5.61 0.62
N GLY A 665 21.09 6.91 0.37
CA GLY A 665 20.71 7.99 1.30
C GLY A 665 21.87 8.67 2.04
N VAL A 666 23.13 8.31 1.78
CA VAL A 666 24.33 8.92 2.40
C VAL A 666 24.66 10.34 1.90
N GLY A 667 23.89 10.90 0.95
CA GLY A 667 24.07 12.26 0.44
C GLY A 667 24.84 12.42 -0.89
N LYS A 668 25.10 11.34 -1.64
CA LYS A 668 25.89 11.36 -2.90
C LYS A 668 25.50 12.49 -3.86
N SER A 669 24.24 12.53 -4.30
CA SER A 669 23.74 13.56 -5.24
C SER A 669 23.84 14.97 -4.64
N THR A 670 23.63 15.11 -3.32
CA THR A 670 23.75 16.38 -2.60
C THR A 670 25.19 16.92 -2.61
N PHE A 671 26.17 16.05 -2.37
CA PHE A 671 27.60 16.37 -2.47
C PHE A 671 27.99 16.73 -3.91
N LEU A 672 27.54 15.95 -4.90
CA LEU A 672 27.83 16.23 -6.31
C LEU A 672 27.25 17.58 -6.77
N ARG A 673 26.00 17.92 -6.39
CA ARG A 673 25.46 19.27 -6.64
C ARG A 673 26.34 20.38 -6.07
N PHE A 674 26.86 20.18 -4.85
CA PHE A 674 27.72 21.16 -4.19
C PHE A 674 29.04 21.37 -4.96
N VAL A 675 29.68 20.28 -5.41
CA VAL A 675 30.90 20.34 -6.25
C VAL A 675 30.61 20.98 -7.62
N ILE A 676 29.50 20.61 -8.27
CA ILE A 676 29.05 21.21 -9.54
C ILE A 676 28.87 22.72 -9.39
N ASN A 677 28.23 23.16 -8.31
CA ASN A 677 28.02 24.57 -8.02
C ASN A 677 29.34 25.32 -7.78
N GLY A 678 30.31 24.69 -7.11
CA GLY A 678 31.67 25.24 -6.97
C GLY A 678 32.35 25.44 -8.33
N LEU A 679 32.33 24.43 -9.22
CA LEU A 679 32.89 24.52 -10.57
C LEU A 679 32.21 25.61 -11.41
N LEU A 680 30.88 25.71 -11.36
CA LEU A 680 30.12 26.75 -12.07
C LEU A 680 30.42 28.16 -11.55
N SER A 681 30.84 28.30 -10.29
CA SER A 681 31.21 29.59 -9.69
C SER A 681 32.51 30.15 -10.27
N VAL A 682 33.41 29.27 -10.73
CA VAL A 682 34.67 29.64 -11.41
C VAL A 682 34.56 29.55 -12.94
N GLY A 683 33.34 29.43 -13.48
CA GLY A 683 33.08 29.39 -14.92
C GLY A 683 33.28 28.03 -15.61
N ILE A 684 33.60 26.96 -14.86
CA ILE A 684 33.72 25.61 -15.41
C ILE A 684 32.34 24.96 -15.53
N GLN A 685 32.02 24.43 -16.70
CA GLN A 685 30.79 23.68 -16.97
C GLN A 685 31.08 22.17 -16.97
N PRO A 686 30.87 21.45 -15.86
CA PRO A 686 31.15 20.01 -15.79
C PRO A 686 30.09 19.18 -16.51
N PHE A 687 30.47 17.95 -16.85
CA PHE A 687 29.54 16.89 -17.21
C PHE A 687 29.19 16.05 -15.98
N LEU A 688 27.92 15.69 -15.82
CA LEU A 688 27.48 14.69 -14.84
C LEU A 688 27.11 13.41 -15.59
N MET A 689 27.82 12.31 -15.33
CA MET A 689 27.43 10.96 -15.69
C MET A 689 26.62 10.37 -14.54
N ASP A 690 25.33 10.14 -14.77
CA ASP A 690 24.41 9.66 -13.74
C ASP A 690 24.07 8.19 -13.95
N LEU A 691 24.51 7.37 -13.00
CA LEU A 691 24.35 5.92 -13.00
C LEU A 691 23.32 5.44 -11.96
N ASP A 692 22.63 6.34 -11.25
CA ASP A 692 21.54 5.97 -10.35
C ASP A 692 20.19 5.88 -11.10
N THR A 693 19.85 4.67 -11.54
CA THR A 693 18.57 4.41 -12.22
C THR A 693 17.34 4.56 -11.31
N GLY A 694 17.53 4.64 -9.99
CA GLY A 694 16.47 4.72 -9.00
C GLY A 694 16.12 6.14 -8.55
N GLN A 695 17.09 7.06 -8.51
CA GLN A 695 16.95 8.46 -8.08
C GLN A 695 17.89 9.41 -8.85
N SER A 696 17.80 9.40 -10.18
CA SER A 696 18.61 10.28 -11.04
C SER A 696 18.37 11.77 -10.77
N GLU A 697 19.41 12.57 -11.01
CA GLU A 697 19.51 14.02 -10.83
C GLU A 697 18.89 14.84 -11.98
N PHE A 698 19.02 14.35 -13.22
CA PHE A 698 18.47 14.99 -14.44
C PHE A 698 17.71 14.02 -15.34
N CYS A 699 18.00 12.73 -15.22
CA CYS A 699 17.45 11.70 -16.09
C CYS A 699 16.12 11.22 -15.52
N ARG A 700 15.37 10.53 -16.37
CA ARG A 700 14.09 9.95 -15.98
C ARG A 700 14.36 8.62 -15.24
N PRO A 701 13.52 8.19 -14.28
CA PRO A 701 13.74 6.92 -13.59
C PRO A 701 13.93 5.74 -14.57
N GLY A 702 14.79 4.79 -14.24
CA GLY A 702 15.16 3.68 -15.12
C GLY A 702 16.15 4.03 -16.25
N CYS A 703 16.73 5.24 -16.27
CA CYS A 703 17.70 5.67 -17.28
C CYS A 703 19.13 5.80 -16.71
N LEU A 704 20.11 5.74 -17.62
CA LEU A 704 21.50 6.15 -17.43
C LEU A 704 21.78 7.28 -18.40
N ALA A 705 22.51 8.33 -18.02
CA ALA A 705 22.79 9.43 -18.95
C ALA A 705 24.03 10.25 -18.61
N ILE A 706 24.46 11.06 -19.58
CA ILE A 706 25.44 12.15 -19.39
C ILE A 706 24.74 13.48 -19.67
N LYS A 707 24.89 14.44 -18.76
CA LYS A 707 24.41 15.82 -18.92
C LYS A 707 25.51 16.85 -18.66
N LYS A 708 25.75 17.75 -19.61
CA LYS A 708 26.55 18.97 -19.42
C LYS A 708 25.78 19.97 -18.57
N ILE A 709 26.39 20.45 -17.49
CA ILE A 709 25.76 21.39 -16.57
C ILE A 709 26.21 22.81 -16.87
N GLU A 710 25.24 23.69 -17.15
CA GLU A 710 25.48 25.07 -17.58
C GLU A 710 24.88 26.10 -16.61
N SER A 711 24.09 25.65 -15.63
CA SER A 711 23.39 26.49 -14.65
C SER A 711 23.41 25.88 -13.23
N PRO A 712 23.37 26.70 -12.16
CA PRO A 712 23.47 26.22 -10.78
C PRO A 712 22.35 25.27 -10.35
N LEU A 713 22.72 24.27 -9.55
CA LEU A 713 21.86 23.18 -9.10
C LEU A 713 21.33 23.42 -7.68
N ILE A 714 20.48 24.43 -7.56
CA ILE A 714 19.84 24.81 -6.30
C ILE A 714 18.47 24.13 -6.22
N GLY A 715 18.17 23.42 -5.12
CA GLY A 715 16.92 22.67 -4.93
C GLY A 715 16.93 21.19 -5.36
N PRO A 716 15.75 20.58 -5.59
CA PRO A 716 15.63 19.16 -5.97
C PRO A 716 15.66 18.92 -7.50
N ALA A 717 15.89 17.67 -7.87
CA ALA A 717 15.97 17.20 -9.27
C ALA A 717 14.68 17.43 -10.09
N PHE A 718 13.50 17.22 -9.49
CA PHE A 718 12.23 17.18 -10.24
C PHE A 718 11.80 18.52 -10.88
N GLY A 719 12.46 19.64 -10.58
CA GLY A 719 12.21 20.94 -11.25
C GLY A 719 13.01 21.18 -12.54
N ARG A 720 13.90 20.27 -12.94
CA ARG A 720 15.00 20.56 -13.88
C ARG A 720 14.85 20.02 -15.30
N THR A 721 13.67 19.49 -15.65
CA THR A 721 13.34 18.79 -16.91
C THR A 721 13.26 19.68 -18.17
N LYS A 722 13.96 20.83 -18.20
CA LYS A 722 13.91 21.80 -19.31
C LYS A 722 14.82 21.43 -20.48
N SER A 723 16.02 20.89 -20.21
CA SER A 723 16.99 20.46 -21.20
C SER A 723 17.28 18.96 -21.06
N ASP A 724 17.26 18.27 -22.19
CA ASP A 724 17.52 16.83 -22.26
C ASP A 724 19.03 16.52 -22.16
N PRO A 725 19.43 15.34 -21.65
CA PRO A 725 20.83 14.86 -21.64
C PRO A 725 21.41 14.72 -23.04
N GLU A 726 22.74 14.85 -23.19
CA GLU A 726 23.40 14.71 -24.51
C GLU A 726 23.45 13.24 -24.97
N LEU A 727 23.54 12.30 -24.02
CA LEU A 727 23.48 10.86 -24.26
C LEU A 727 22.66 10.22 -23.14
N CYS A 728 21.68 9.37 -23.48
CA CYS A 728 20.84 8.70 -22.51
C CYS A 728 20.37 7.33 -23.01
N TYR A 729 20.40 6.33 -22.13
CA TYR A 729 19.91 4.97 -22.40
C TYR A 729 18.88 4.55 -21.35
N TYR A 730 17.85 3.83 -21.79
CA TYR A 730 16.83 3.28 -20.90
C TYR A 730 17.20 1.85 -20.48
N PHE A 731 17.59 1.68 -19.22
CA PHE A 731 17.87 0.37 -18.63
C PHE A 731 16.58 -0.37 -18.24
N GLY A 732 15.51 0.37 -17.90
CA GLY A 732 14.17 -0.17 -17.61
C GLY A 732 13.88 -0.47 -16.14
N GLU A 733 14.90 -0.62 -15.29
CA GLU A 733 14.76 -0.97 -13.87
C GLU A 733 15.37 0.08 -12.94
N VAL A 734 14.82 0.19 -11.74
CA VAL A 734 15.26 1.14 -10.69
C VAL A 734 16.41 0.61 -9.82
N SER A 735 17.02 -0.51 -10.20
CA SER A 735 18.18 -1.15 -9.55
C SER A 735 18.86 -2.09 -10.55
N PRO A 736 20.20 -2.18 -10.59
CA PRO A 736 20.92 -3.09 -11.50
C PRO A 736 20.92 -4.56 -11.07
N ALA A 737 20.28 -4.90 -9.94
CA ALA A 737 20.46 -6.19 -9.26
C ALA A 737 20.06 -7.43 -10.08
N GLU A 738 19.03 -7.35 -10.94
CA GLU A 738 18.55 -8.50 -11.72
C GLU A 738 19.31 -8.69 -13.04
N ARG A 739 19.83 -7.62 -13.64
CA ARG A 739 20.57 -7.63 -14.92
C ARG A 739 21.88 -6.81 -14.86
N PRO A 740 22.84 -7.20 -13.99
CA PRO A 740 24.09 -6.45 -13.79
C PRO A 740 24.94 -6.38 -15.07
N HIS A 741 24.90 -7.42 -15.92
CA HIS A 741 25.63 -7.46 -17.18
C HIS A 741 25.13 -6.41 -18.19
N VAL A 742 23.81 -6.30 -18.41
CA VAL A 742 23.23 -5.28 -19.31
C VAL A 742 23.48 -3.88 -18.77
N TYR A 743 23.37 -3.69 -17.45
CA TYR A 743 23.69 -2.41 -16.82
C TYR A 743 25.16 -2.01 -17.07
N LEU A 744 26.12 -2.92 -16.84
CA LEU A 744 27.55 -2.64 -17.10
C LEU A 744 27.85 -2.40 -18.58
N GLN A 745 27.18 -3.11 -19.51
CA GLN A 745 27.27 -2.85 -20.94
C GLN A 745 26.80 -1.44 -21.29
N LEU A 746 25.65 -1.00 -20.75
CA LEU A 746 25.15 0.36 -20.96
C LEU A 746 26.06 1.44 -20.35
N VAL A 747 26.70 1.18 -19.20
CA VAL A 747 27.70 2.10 -18.62
C VAL A 747 28.92 2.22 -19.56
N SER A 748 29.40 1.10 -20.09
CA SER A 748 30.54 1.07 -21.03
C SER A 748 30.22 1.84 -22.32
N GLU A 749 29.06 1.56 -22.93
CA GLU A 749 28.62 2.22 -24.17
C GLU A 749 28.44 3.74 -23.95
N LEU A 750 27.78 4.13 -22.85
CA LEU A 750 27.57 5.54 -22.49
C LEU A 750 28.88 6.30 -22.32
N PHE A 751 29.88 5.68 -21.68
CA PHE A 751 31.20 6.28 -21.49
C PHE A 751 32.00 6.34 -22.80
N GLN A 752 31.96 5.29 -23.62
CA GLN A 752 32.68 5.22 -24.88
C GLN A 752 32.13 6.22 -25.91
N GLN A 753 30.80 6.29 -26.07
CA GLN A 753 30.14 7.26 -26.96
C GLN A 753 30.46 8.71 -26.61
N PHE A 754 30.68 9.01 -25.33
CA PHE A 754 31.08 10.32 -24.86
C PHE A 754 32.57 10.60 -25.08
N THR A 755 33.44 9.69 -24.62
CA THR A 755 34.91 9.87 -24.68
C THR A 755 35.46 9.82 -26.11
N ASN A 756 34.74 9.23 -27.06
CA ASN A 756 35.00 9.35 -28.50
C ASN A 756 34.84 10.78 -29.06
N LYS A 757 34.13 11.67 -28.35
CA LYS A 757 33.82 13.05 -28.80
C LYS A 757 34.40 14.14 -27.89
N VAL A 758 34.64 13.81 -26.61
CA VAL A 758 35.11 14.75 -25.59
C VAL A 758 36.33 14.16 -24.89
N HIS A 759 37.47 14.83 -25.04
CA HIS A 759 38.76 14.37 -24.51
C HIS A 759 39.30 15.24 -23.36
N THR A 760 38.70 16.40 -23.10
CA THR A 760 39.07 17.36 -22.05
C THR A 760 37.84 17.84 -21.29
N GLY A 761 38.06 18.38 -20.09
CA GLY A 761 37.01 18.89 -19.19
C GLY A 761 36.91 18.10 -17.89
N VAL A 762 35.75 18.22 -17.22
CA VAL A 762 35.49 17.59 -15.92
C VAL A 762 34.26 16.71 -16.02
N MET A 763 34.37 15.46 -15.61
CA MET A 763 33.23 14.54 -15.47
C MET A 763 33.07 14.12 -14.00
N LEU A 764 31.89 14.37 -13.47
CA LEU A 764 31.46 13.90 -12.18
C LEU A 764 30.55 12.68 -12.37
N ILE A 765 30.72 11.64 -11.55
CA ILE A 765 29.98 10.38 -11.70
C ILE A 765 29.16 10.10 -10.44
N ASN A 766 27.84 10.03 -10.58
CA ASN A 766 26.91 9.60 -9.53
C ASN A 766 26.65 8.10 -9.66
N THR A 767 27.01 7.29 -8.66
CA THR A 767 26.68 5.85 -8.67
C THR A 767 25.32 5.58 -8.05
N ASN A 768 24.73 4.44 -8.39
CA ASN A 768 23.60 3.89 -7.63
C ASN A 768 23.99 3.60 -6.16
N GLY A 769 23.00 3.41 -5.29
CA GLY A 769 23.17 3.13 -3.85
C GLY A 769 23.28 1.66 -3.45
N PHE A 770 23.42 0.72 -4.39
CA PHE A 770 23.56 -0.71 -4.09
C PHE A 770 25.04 -1.08 -4.00
N VAL A 771 25.54 -1.23 -2.76
CA VAL A 771 26.98 -1.33 -2.47
C VAL A 771 27.41 -2.59 -1.72
N VAL A 772 26.54 -3.60 -1.62
CA VAL A 772 26.79 -4.86 -0.89
C VAL A 772 26.61 -6.06 -1.81
N GLY A 773 27.47 -7.08 -1.69
CA GLY A 773 27.48 -8.25 -2.56
C GLY A 773 27.66 -7.84 -4.03
N VAL A 774 26.76 -8.31 -4.91
CA VAL A 774 26.75 -7.96 -6.35
C VAL A 774 26.81 -6.44 -6.61
N GLY A 775 26.33 -5.60 -5.68
CA GLY A 775 26.44 -4.14 -5.77
C GLY A 775 27.89 -3.63 -5.66
N ALA A 776 28.68 -4.23 -4.77
CA ALA A 776 30.12 -3.96 -4.67
C ALA A 776 30.84 -4.44 -5.93
N ASP A 777 30.51 -5.63 -6.45
CA ASP A 777 31.08 -6.14 -7.70
C ASP A 777 30.83 -5.20 -8.89
N ILE A 778 29.59 -4.72 -9.05
CA ILE A 778 29.23 -3.71 -10.06
C ILE A 778 30.10 -2.46 -9.90
N LEU A 779 30.25 -1.94 -8.68
CA LEU A 779 31.04 -0.74 -8.42
C LEU A 779 32.53 -0.94 -8.73
N ILE A 780 33.11 -2.10 -8.39
CA ILE A 780 34.48 -2.47 -8.74
C ILE A 780 34.65 -2.52 -10.27
N GLN A 781 33.69 -3.08 -11.02
CA GLN A 781 33.75 -3.10 -12.48
C GLN A 781 33.64 -1.70 -13.09
N ILE A 782 32.77 -0.82 -12.55
CA ILE A 782 32.69 0.59 -12.94
C ILE A 782 34.05 1.27 -12.72
N VAL A 783 34.68 1.10 -11.56
CA VAL A 783 35.98 1.73 -11.25
C VAL A 783 37.08 1.22 -12.18
N LYS A 784 37.13 -0.09 -12.48
CA LYS A 784 38.08 -0.68 -13.44
C LYS A 784 37.88 -0.19 -14.87
N MET A 785 36.63 0.00 -15.27
CA MET A 785 36.21 0.43 -16.61
C MET A 785 36.47 1.92 -16.84
N LEU A 786 36.02 2.77 -15.92
CA LEU A 786 36.08 4.23 -16.05
C LEU A 786 37.42 4.83 -15.59
N LYS A 787 38.15 4.14 -14.69
CA LYS A 787 39.43 4.58 -14.10
C LYS A 787 39.38 6.03 -13.57
N PRO A 788 38.48 6.35 -12.62
CA PRO A 788 38.34 7.71 -12.10
C PRO A 788 39.61 8.19 -11.38
N ASP A 789 39.91 9.48 -11.52
CA ASP A 789 41.02 10.14 -10.82
C ASP A 789 40.78 10.26 -9.31
N HIS A 790 39.51 10.42 -8.93
CA HIS A 790 39.08 10.51 -7.54
C HIS A 790 37.87 9.62 -7.29
N VAL A 791 37.89 8.86 -6.19
CA VAL A 791 36.69 8.24 -5.63
C VAL A 791 36.42 8.84 -4.26
N VAL A 792 35.24 9.43 -4.10
CA VAL A 792 34.71 9.89 -2.80
C VAL A 792 33.68 8.87 -2.33
N LEU A 793 34.00 8.18 -1.24
CA LEU A 793 33.10 7.26 -0.57
C LEU A 793 32.36 8.01 0.54
N LEU A 794 31.03 8.09 0.44
CA LEU A 794 30.17 8.77 1.41
C LEU A 794 29.52 7.75 2.36
N SER A 795 29.47 8.08 3.65
CA SER A 795 28.80 7.29 4.70
C SER A 795 28.13 8.19 5.74
N ASN A 796 26.99 7.77 6.30
CA ASN A 796 26.22 8.59 7.24
C ASN A 796 26.61 8.27 8.70
N GLN A 797 27.03 9.29 9.47
CA GLN A 797 27.39 9.08 10.89
C GLN A 797 26.18 8.98 11.83
N VAL A 798 25.04 9.56 11.46
CA VAL A 798 23.86 9.68 12.33
C VAL A 798 22.98 8.43 12.24
N GLU A 799 22.83 7.86 11.05
CA GLU A 799 22.05 6.64 10.81
C GLU A 799 22.84 5.62 9.97
N ARG A 800 23.71 4.86 10.62
CA ARG A 800 24.31 3.67 10.00
C ARG A 800 23.23 2.63 9.77
N ARG A 801 23.11 2.19 8.52
CA ARG A 801 22.31 1.03 8.13
C ARG A 801 23.20 -0.20 8.03
N ASP A 802 22.59 -1.37 8.06
CA ASP A 802 23.29 -2.65 7.84
C ASP A 802 24.02 -2.72 6.48
N ASP A 803 23.61 -1.89 5.49
CA ASP A 803 24.23 -1.78 4.16
C ASP A 803 25.24 -0.61 4.01
N ASP A 804 25.50 0.17 5.07
CA ASP A 804 26.47 1.28 5.08
C ASP A 804 27.75 0.86 5.84
N ASN A 805 28.56 -0.01 5.20
CA ASN A 805 29.88 -0.43 5.70
C ASN A 805 31.02 0.21 4.87
N PRO A 806 31.45 1.46 5.19
CA PRO A 806 32.45 2.15 4.40
C PRO A 806 33.86 1.56 4.49
N SER A 807 34.18 0.81 5.55
CA SER A 807 35.52 0.23 5.73
C SER A 807 35.76 -0.90 4.73
N GLU A 808 34.83 -1.85 4.64
CA GLU A 808 34.88 -2.99 3.71
C GLU A 808 34.85 -2.52 2.25
N LEU A 809 33.95 -1.58 1.91
CA LEU A 809 33.87 -1.06 0.55
C LEU A 809 35.11 -0.26 0.15
N ARG A 810 35.77 0.42 1.10
CA ARG A 810 37.06 1.09 0.86
C ARG A 810 38.16 0.09 0.57
N GLU A 811 38.28 -0.96 1.37
CA GLU A 811 39.28 -2.03 1.18
C GLU A 811 39.15 -2.73 -0.18
N LEU A 812 37.92 -2.90 -0.68
CA LEU A 812 37.65 -3.45 -2.01
C LEU A 812 38.02 -2.52 -3.19
N LEU A 813 38.11 -1.20 -2.96
CA LEU A 813 38.32 -0.19 -4.01
C LEU A 813 39.74 0.38 -4.03
N GLU A 814 40.41 0.46 -2.87
CA GLU A 814 41.80 0.95 -2.76
C GLU A 814 42.84 0.23 -3.64
N PRO A 815 42.72 -1.07 -3.97
CA PRO A 815 43.60 -1.74 -4.94
C PRO A 815 43.55 -1.17 -6.36
N PHE A 816 42.51 -0.40 -6.70
CA PHE A 816 42.29 0.14 -8.05
C PHE A 816 42.40 1.67 -8.13
N VAL A 817 42.08 2.38 -7.04
CA VAL A 817 42.02 3.85 -7.01
C VAL A 817 42.10 4.38 -5.59
N ARG A 818 42.68 5.58 -5.40
CA ARG A 818 42.72 6.24 -4.09
C ARG A 818 41.32 6.71 -3.67
N VAL A 819 40.80 6.13 -2.59
CA VAL A 819 39.49 6.46 -2.02
C VAL A 819 39.63 7.54 -0.93
N LYS A 820 38.82 8.59 -1.03
CA LYS A 820 38.62 9.59 0.04
C LYS A 820 37.31 9.27 0.77
N LEU A 821 37.36 9.03 2.07
CA LEU A 821 36.18 8.78 2.90
C LEU A 821 35.60 10.12 3.39
N LEU A 822 34.35 10.40 3.07
CA LEU A 822 33.61 11.57 3.54
C LEU A 822 32.44 11.13 4.42
N PHE A 823 32.46 11.58 5.67
CA PHE A 823 31.35 11.40 6.60
C PHE A 823 30.32 12.52 6.46
N THR A 824 29.05 12.15 6.34
CA THR A 824 27.94 13.09 6.29
C THR A 824 27.08 13.03 7.54
N ASN A 825 26.68 14.22 8.01
CA ASN A 825 25.82 14.40 9.18
C ASN A 825 24.39 14.77 8.77
N HIS A 826 23.97 14.41 7.55
CA HIS A 826 22.68 14.81 7.00
C HIS A 826 21.54 14.31 7.88
N CYS A 827 20.95 15.24 8.62
CA CYS A 827 19.83 14.98 9.49
C CYS A 827 18.69 14.33 8.69
N ARG A 828 18.03 13.33 9.29
CA ARG A 828 16.67 13.02 8.87
C ARG A 828 15.84 14.30 8.96
N LEU A 829 15.24 14.69 7.83
CA LEU A 829 13.83 15.09 7.85
C LEU A 829 13.12 14.07 8.74
N GLY A 830 12.75 14.51 9.95
CA GLY A 830 12.22 13.63 10.99
C GLY A 830 10.99 12.85 10.51
N SER A 831 10.46 11.95 11.33
CA SER A 831 9.39 10.99 10.96
C SER A 831 8.06 11.57 10.42
N LYS A 832 7.98 12.89 10.19
CA LYS A 832 6.91 13.62 9.51
C LYS A 832 7.24 14.15 8.11
N GLY A 833 8.49 14.08 7.62
CA GLY A 833 8.92 14.77 6.38
C GLY A 833 9.77 13.97 5.38
N THR A 834 10.05 12.70 5.65
CA THR A 834 10.90 11.86 4.78
C THR A 834 10.07 11.22 3.64
N ILE A 835 10.23 11.72 2.40
CA ILE A 835 9.55 11.15 1.23
C ILE A 835 10.24 9.86 0.79
N ASN A 836 9.48 8.79 0.60
CA ASN A 836 9.97 7.51 0.09
C ASN A 836 10.48 7.64 -1.37
N ASN A 837 11.60 7.01 -1.69
CA ASN A 837 12.20 6.91 -3.03
C ASN A 837 11.20 6.56 -4.14
N VAL A 838 10.17 5.74 -3.86
CA VAL A 838 9.08 5.46 -4.82
C VAL A 838 8.34 6.74 -5.21
N ARG A 839 7.91 7.54 -4.22
CA ARG A 839 7.18 8.79 -4.46
C ARG A 839 8.05 9.85 -5.14
N LEU A 840 9.35 9.90 -4.83
CA LEU A 840 10.27 10.79 -5.55
C LEU A 840 10.35 10.45 -7.05
N ARG A 841 10.34 9.16 -7.43
CA ARG A 841 10.23 8.75 -8.84
C ARG A 841 8.88 9.11 -9.45
N ASP A 842 7.78 8.90 -8.73
CA ASP A 842 6.44 9.27 -9.19
C ASP A 842 6.39 10.76 -9.55
N ILE A 843 6.96 11.63 -8.69
CA ILE A 843 7.04 13.08 -8.90
C ILE A 843 7.94 13.43 -10.09
N GLN A 844 9.05 12.73 -10.31
CA GLN A 844 9.92 12.94 -11.49
C GLN A 844 9.21 12.58 -12.79
N VAL A 845 8.51 11.44 -12.85
CA VAL A 845 7.73 11.04 -14.04
C VAL A 845 6.56 11.99 -14.27
N ALA A 846 5.88 12.42 -13.21
CA ALA A 846 4.80 13.42 -13.30
C ALA A 846 5.32 14.77 -13.81
N SER A 847 6.44 15.28 -13.25
CA SER A 847 7.11 16.50 -13.73
C SER A 847 7.49 16.45 -15.21
N TYR A 848 8.00 15.31 -15.68
CA TYR A 848 8.24 15.12 -17.11
C TYR A 848 6.94 15.21 -17.94
N MET A 849 5.85 14.57 -17.49
CA MET A 849 4.55 14.67 -18.17
C MET A 849 3.97 16.11 -18.15
N PHE A 850 4.32 16.93 -17.15
CA PHE A 850 4.01 18.36 -17.07
C PHE A 850 4.90 19.27 -17.94
N ARG A 851 5.84 18.74 -18.75
CA ARG A 851 6.63 19.55 -19.71
C ARG A 851 5.73 20.26 -20.74
N ASP A 852 4.53 19.74 -20.99
CA ASP A 852 3.42 20.41 -21.67
C ASP A 852 2.21 20.47 -20.73
N CYS A 853 1.76 21.68 -20.37
CA CYS A 853 0.62 21.88 -19.46
C CYS A 853 -0.69 21.26 -19.98
N CYS A 854 -0.79 21.05 -21.30
CA CYS A 854 -1.95 20.46 -21.95
C CYS A 854 -2.08 18.95 -21.72
N CYS A 855 -1.00 18.26 -21.32
CA CYS A 855 -1.00 16.80 -21.16
C CYS A 855 -1.95 16.27 -20.09
N LEU A 856 -2.27 17.05 -19.05
CA LEU A 856 -2.76 16.51 -17.79
C LEU A 856 -4.08 17.03 -17.25
N LYS A 857 -4.60 18.18 -17.73
CA LYS A 857 -6.00 18.58 -17.43
C LYS A 857 -6.98 17.48 -17.84
N GLN A 858 -6.73 16.78 -18.96
CA GLN A 858 -7.56 15.69 -19.48
C GLN A 858 -6.75 14.73 -20.38
N PHE A 859 -6.08 13.71 -19.80
CA PHE A 859 -5.38 12.64 -20.57
C PHE A 859 -6.31 11.96 -21.59
N TYR A 860 -7.62 11.91 -21.30
CA TYR A 860 -8.63 11.31 -22.17
C TYR A 860 -9.01 12.17 -23.38
N SER A 861 -8.93 13.50 -23.31
CA SER A 861 -9.25 14.38 -24.44
C SER A 861 -8.03 14.71 -25.32
N LYS A 862 -6.80 14.55 -24.81
CA LYS A 862 -5.60 14.68 -25.65
C LYS A 862 -5.64 13.66 -26.80
N LYS A 863 -5.60 14.17 -28.04
CA LYS A 863 -5.54 13.38 -29.27
C LYS A 863 -4.22 12.57 -29.26
N PRO A 864 -4.27 11.22 -29.31
CA PRO A 864 -3.07 10.42 -29.30
C PRO A 864 -2.34 10.48 -30.64
N PHE A 865 -1.02 10.30 -30.61
CA PHE A 865 -0.25 9.94 -31.80
C PHE A 865 -0.62 8.51 -32.21
N VAL A 866 -0.81 8.27 -33.50
CA VAL A 866 -1.14 6.95 -34.05
C VAL A 866 0.08 6.42 -34.79
N VAL A 867 0.62 5.28 -34.37
CA VAL A 867 1.84 4.71 -34.97
C VAL A 867 1.60 3.25 -35.35
N LEU A 868 1.85 2.91 -36.63
CA LEU A 868 1.79 1.52 -37.12
C LEU A 868 2.86 0.68 -36.44
N TRP A 869 2.47 -0.45 -35.84
CA TRP A 869 3.39 -1.23 -35.02
C TRP A 869 4.48 -1.95 -35.83
N SER A 870 4.25 -2.20 -37.13
CA SER A 870 5.20 -2.90 -38.01
C SER A 870 6.39 -2.03 -38.40
N LYS A 871 6.31 -0.72 -38.15
CA LYS A 871 7.41 0.24 -38.32
C LYS A 871 8.23 0.43 -37.05
N LEU A 872 7.92 -0.30 -35.98
CA LEU A 872 8.53 -0.14 -34.67
C LEU A 872 9.25 -1.41 -34.22
N TYR A 873 10.43 -1.20 -33.62
CA TYR A 873 11.01 -2.17 -32.71
C TYR A 873 10.24 -2.14 -31.38
N VAL A 874 9.93 -3.30 -30.80
CA VAL A 874 9.19 -3.39 -29.53
C VAL A 874 9.84 -4.46 -28.64
N ALA A 875 10.04 -4.18 -27.35
CA ALA A 875 10.49 -5.20 -26.39
C ALA A 875 10.07 -4.90 -24.94
N ALA A 876 10.02 -5.95 -24.12
CA ALA A 876 9.90 -5.85 -22.66
C ALA A 876 11.24 -6.26 -22.02
N LEU A 877 11.86 -5.35 -21.27
CA LEU A 877 13.25 -5.50 -20.79
C LEU A 877 13.38 -6.34 -19.51
N CYS A 878 12.39 -6.23 -18.61
CA CYS A 878 12.57 -6.59 -17.19
C CYS A 878 11.96 -7.93 -16.79
N LYS A 879 11.23 -8.59 -17.70
CA LYS A 879 10.41 -9.78 -17.39
C LYS A 879 10.49 -10.76 -18.55
N LYS A 880 10.65 -12.06 -18.26
CA LYS A 880 10.52 -13.15 -19.24
C LYS A 880 9.05 -13.27 -19.67
N LEU A 881 8.62 -12.36 -20.54
CA LEU A 881 7.27 -12.30 -21.06
C LEU A 881 7.17 -13.16 -22.32
N HIS A 882 6.28 -14.15 -22.32
CA HIS A 882 6.01 -14.93 -23.53
C HIS A 882 5.41 -14.01 -24.61
N PRO A 883 5.91 -14.01 -25.87
CA PRO A 883 5.55 -13.01 -26.88
C PRO A 883 4.05 -12.80 -27.11
N LYS A 884 3.23 -13.86 -26.98
CA LYS A 884 1.75 -13.79 -27.07
C LYS A 884 1.10 -12.78 -26.12
N PHE A 885 1.75 -12.43 -25.00
CA PHE A 885 1.23 -11.46 -24.02
C PHE A 885 1.83 -10.05 -24.18
N LEU A 886 2.74 -9.81 -25.14
CA LEU A 886 3.42 -8.53 -25.31
C LEU A 886 2.45 -7.35 -25.47
N MET A 887 1.48 -7.48 -26.39
CA MET A 887 0.49 -6.42 -26.62
C MET A 887 -0.41 -6.18 -25.39
N TYR A 888 -0.81 -7.25 -24.70
CA TYR A 888 -1.61 -7.14 -23.48
C TYR A 888 -0.84 -6.41 -22.38
N ALA A 889 0.45 -6.73 -22.20
CA ALA A 889 1.31 -6.12 -21.19
C ALA A 889 1.70 -4.66 -21.51
N LEU A 890 1.76 -4.27 -22.79
CA LEU A 890 2.03 -2.89 -23.20
C LEU A 890 0.84 -1.95 -22.98
N ASN A 891 -0.39 -2.47 -23.06
CA ASN A 891 -1.59 -1.65 -23.03
C ASN A 891 -1.80 -0.98 -21.66
N GLY A 892 -1.87 0.36 -21.62
CA GLY A 892 -1.98 1.13 -20.39
C GLY A 892 -0.66 1.36 -19.64
N CYS A 893 0.49 0.92 -20.18
CA CYS A 893 1.79 1.11 -19.53
C CYS A 893 2.51 2.41 -19.93
N LEU A 894 3.42 2.83 -19.05
CA LEU A 894 4.49 3.76 -19.38
C LEU A 894 5.51 3.01 -20.23
N VAL A 895 5.91 3.60 -21.36
CA VAL A 895 6.91 3.03 -22.26
C VAL A 895 7.97 4.06 -22.58
N ALA A 896 9.21 3.60 -22.71
CA ALA A 896 10.29 4.40 -23.26
C ALA A 896 10.19 4.42 -24.79
N LEU A 897 10.27 5.62 -25.34
CA LEU A 897 10.34 5.91 -26.76
C LEU A 897 11.81 6.17 -27.09
N CYS A 898 12.36 5.33 -27.96
CA CYS A 898 13.78 5.27 -28.25
C CYS A 898 14.07 5.32 -29.76
N GLU A 899 15.31 5.66 -30.08
CA GLU A 899 15.88 5.66 -31.42
C GLU A 899 16.92 4.52 -31.54
N VAL A 900 16.61 3.54 -32.38
CA VAL A 900 17.55 2.53 -32.88
C VAL A 900 18.23 3.13 -34.10
N ALA A 901 19.53 3.38 -33.99
CA ALA A 901 20.35 3.77 -35.13
C ALA A 901 20.45 2.59 -36.11
N VAL A 902 19.99 2.78 -37.34
CA VAL A 902 20.16 1.80 -38.41
C VAL A 902 21.58 1.95 -38.94
N SER A 903 22.42 0.92 -38.79
CA SER A 903 23.73 0.87 -39.45
C SER A 903 23.54 0.93 -40.97
N SER A 904 24.43 1.64 -41.67
CA SER A 904 24.36 1.79 -43.13
C SER A 904 24.47 0.48 -43.90
N GLU A 905 24.87 -0.60 -43.23
CA GLU A 905 24.77 -1.98 -43.70
C GLU A 905 24.08 -2.83 -42.61
N PRO A 906 22.86 -3.34 -42.86
CA PRO A 906 22.30 -4.47 -42.15
C PRO A 906 22.74 -5.76 -42.86
N ALA A 907 23.48 -6.64 -42.17
CA ALA A 907 23.86 -7.93 -42.72
C ALA A 907 22.65 -8.87 -42.92
N ASP A 908 21.58 -8.65 -42.16
CA ASP A 908 20.32 -9.40 -42.20
C ASP A 908 19.09 -8.46 -42.06
N PRO A 909 17.92 -8.84 -42.62
CA PRO A 909 16.66 -8.12 -42.38
C PRO A 909 16.21 -8.21 -40.90
N PRO A 910 15.46 -7.23 -40.38
CA PRO A 910 15.01 -7.23 -38.99
C PRO A 910 14.06 -8.41 -38.73
N SER A 911 14.27 -9.12 -37.62
CA SER A 911 13.37 -10.17 -37.18
C SER A 911 12.07 -9.58 -36.62
N HIS A 912 10.95 -10.24 -36.89
CA HIS A 912 9.63 -9.84 -36.41
C HIS A 912 9.10 -10.87 -35.41
N TYR A 913 8.22 -10.44 -34.50
CA TYR A 913 7.53 -11.38 -33.62
C TYR A 913 6.69 -12.39 -34.42
N PHE A 914 6.80 -13.67 -34.05
CA PHE A 914 6.14 -14.80 -34.73
C PHE A 914 6.53 -14.99 -36.21
N ASP A 915 7.68 -14.45 -36.62
CA ASP A 915 8.20 -14.53 -38.00
C ASP A 915 7.23 -13.96 -39.06
N ASP A 916 6.36 -13.03 -38.65
CA ASP A 916 5.35 -12.37 -39.49
C ASP A 916 5.65 -10.87 -39.59
N HIS A 917 6.00 -10.40 -40.78
CA HIS A 917 6.32 -9.00 -41.09
C HIS A 917 5.21 -7.98 -40.73
N SER A 918 3.99 -8.45 -40.49
CA SER A 918 2.88 -7.62 -40.04
C SER A 918 2.86 -7.38 -38.53
N TRP A 919 3.73 -8.04 -37.74
CA TRP A 919 3.99 -7.77 -36.32
C TRP A 919 5.16 -6.79 -36.14
N PRO A 920 5.39 -6.27 -34.91
CA PRO A 920 6.55 -5.41 -34.64
C PRO A 920 7.87 -6.15 -34.82
N MET A 921 8.92 -5.37 -35.07
CA MET A 921 10.29 -5.84 -35.12
C MET A 921 10.83 -6.10 -33.71
N ILE A 922 11.78 -7.03 -33.58
CA ILE A 922 12.49 -7.33 -32.34
C ILE A 922 13.80 -6.53 -32.34
N PRO A 923 14.13 -5.75 -31.28
CA PRO A 923 15.42 -5.07 -31.20
C PRO A 923 16.58 -6.07 -31.27
N PRO A 924 17.64 -5.82 -32.07
CA PRO A 924 18.82 -6.69 -32.11
C PRO A 924 19.50 -6.79 -30.74
N SER A 925 19.97 -7.98 -30.36
CA SER A 925 20.52 -8.27 -29.04
C SER A 925 21.73 -7.41 -28.62
N ASN A 926 22.47 -6.88 -29.61
CA ASN A 926 23.63 -6.00 -29.42
C ASN A 926 23.32 -4.51 -29.71
N CYS A 927 22.05 -4.13 -29.79
CA CYS A 927 21.63 -2.75 -29.97
C CYS A 927 21.30 -2.09 -28.63
N PHE A 928 21.78 -0.86 -28.41
CA PHE A 928 21.44 -0.02 -27.26
C PHE A 928 20.63 1.19 -27.74
N PRO A 929 19.28 1.15 -27.71
CA PRO A 929 18.46 2.22 -28.27
C PRO A 929 18.57 3.52 -27.45
N SER A 930 18.90 4.62 -28.12
CA SER A 930 19.02 5.95 -27.50
C SER A 930 17.66 6.42 -27.00
N PHE A 931 17.57 6.83 -25.74
CA PHE A 931 16.32 7.22 -25.10
C PHE A 931 15.93 8.67 -25.44
N ILE A 932 14.76 8.85 -26.06
CA ILE A 932 14.20 10.19 -26.36
C ILE A 932 13.35 10.65 -25.17
N GLY A 933 12.38 9.84 -24.75
CA GLY A 933 11.47 10.20 -23.67
C GLY A 933 10.43 9.13 -23.37
N PHE A 934 9.50 9.42 -22.46
CA PHE A 934 8.39 8.50 -22.17
C PHE A 934 7.12 8.82 -22.98
N GLY A 935 6.36 7.78 -23.25
CA GLY A 935 4.96 7.84 -23.68
C GLY A 935 4.08 6.91 -22.84
N VAL A 936 2.77 7.10 -22.91
CA VAL A 936 1.75 6.21 -22.36
C VAL A 936 1.05 5.54 -23.52
N VAL A 937 0.97 4.21 -23.50
CA VAL A 937 0.13 3.44 -24.44
C VAL A 937 -1.32 3.57 -24.00
N ARG A 938 -2.06 4.51 -24.60
CA ARG A 938 -3.49 4.74 -24.31
C ARG A 938 -4.35 3.56 -24.76
N GLY A 939 -3.95 2.91 -25.85
CA GLY A 939 -4.68 1.80 -26.45
C GLY A 939 -3.89 1.18 -27.60
N ILE A 940 -4.28 -0.04 -27.98
CA ILE A 940 -3.70 -0.80 -29.08
C ILE A 940 -4.84 -1.28 -29.97
N ASP A 941 -4.78 -0.98 -31.26
CA ASP A 941 -5.74 -1.47 -32.24
C ASP A 941 -5.19 -2.73 -32.93
N MET A 942 -5.65 -3.90 -32.49
CA MET A 942 -5.23 -5.17 -33.07
C MET A 942 -5.68 -5.36 -34.53
N ARG A 943 -6.72 -4.65 -34.98
CA ARG A 943 -7.23 -4.73 -36.37
C ARG A 943 -6.45 -3.80 -37.29
N ARG A 944 -6.23 -2.55 -36.87
CA ARG A 944 -5.45 -1.54 -37.60
C ARG A 944 -3.93 -1.66 -37.42
N LYS A 945 -3.48 -2.55 -36.54
CA LYS A 945 -2.07 -2.85 -36.25
C LYS A 945 -1.29 -1.59 -35.82
N CYS A 946 -1.87 -0.82 -34.89
CA CYS A 946 -1.29 0.45 -34.44
C CYS A 946 -1.41 0.70 -32.93
N PHE A 947 -0.47 1.48 -32.40
CA PHE A 947 -0.47 2.02 -31.05
C PHE A 947 -1.07 3.43 -31.04
N TYR A 948 -1.86 3.72 -30.00
CA TYR A 948 -2.30 5.08 -29.64
C TYR A 948 -1.44 5.58 -28.47
N LEU A 949 -0.53 6.52 -28.74
CA LEU A 949 0.45 7.02 -27.77
C LEU A 949 0.11 8.43 -27.28
N ILE A 950 0.25 8.68 -25.98
CA ILE A 950 0.25 10.03 -25.40
C ILE A 950 1.64 10.33 -24.87
N SER A 951 2.22 11.47 -25.24
CA SER A 951 3.53 11.91 -24.80
C SER A 951 3.58 13.44 -24.69
N PRO A 952 4.44 14.02 -23.82
CA PRO A 952 4.78 15.44 -23.83
C PRO A 952 5.86 15.80 -24.88
N LEU A 953 6.41 14.82 -25.62
CA LEU A 953 7.33 15.07 -26.72
C LEU A 953 6.64 15.85 -27.85
N SER A 954 7.40 16.74 -28.50
CA SER A 954 7.01 17.43 -29.73
C SER A 954 6.90 16.46 -30.91
N LEU A 955 6.26 16.92 -31.99
CA LEU A 955 6.12 16.13 -33.22
C LEU A 955 7.48 15.74 -33.83
N LEU A 956 8.49 16.61 -33.72
CA LEU A 956 9.85 16.34 -34.23
C LEU A 956 10.59 15.31 -33.37
N GLU A 957 10.44 15.36 -32.06
CA GLU A 957 11.04 14.38 -31.15
C GLU A 957 10.39 13.00 -31.31
N ILE A 958 9.06 12.91 -31.38
CA ILE A 958 8.37 11.62 -31.53
C ILE A 958 8.57 10.99 -32.92
N GLN A 959 8.82 11.79 -33.97
CA GLN A 959 9.16 11.28 -35.30
C GLN A 959 10.50 10.52 -35.34
N ARG A 960 11.42 10.79 -34.41
CA ARG A 960 12.68 10.03 -34.25
C ARG A 960 12.50 8.70 -33.53
N ALA A 961 11.38 8.50 -32.82
CA ALA A 961 11.15 7.28 -32.06
C ALA A 961 10.71 6.13 -32.99
N ASN A 962 11.63 5.19 -33.25
CA ASN A 962 11.37 3.96 -34.00
C ASN A 962 11.35 2.71 -33.09
N CYS A 963 11.48 2.87 -31.78
CA CYS A 963 11.55 1.78 -30.80
C CYS A 963 10.71 2.09 -29.54
N ILE A 964 9.98 1.08 -29.05
CA ILE A 964 9.20 1.12 -27.81
C ILE A 964 9.73 0.06 -26.84
N LEU A 965 10.26 0.51 -25.70
CA LEU A 965 10.77 -0.37 -24.65
C LEU A 965 9.89 -0.30 -23.39
N MET A 966 9.39 -1.45 -22.94
CA MET A 966 8.66 -1.59 -21.69
C MET A 966 9.62 -1.96 -20.56
N GLY A 967 9.65 -1.14 -19.50
CA GLY A 967 10.41 -1.39 -18.27
C GLY A 967 9.51 -1.70 -17.08
N ASP A 968 10.06 -1.59 -15.87
CA ASP A 968 9.31 -1.71 -14.61
C ASP A 968 8.82 -0.36 -14.05
N VAL A 969 9.29 0.76 -14.60
CA VAL A 969 8.83 2.12 -14.24
C VAL A 969 7.36 2.30 -14.63
N GLN A 970 6.51 2.61 -13.64
CA GLN A 970 5.06 2.72 -13.81
C GLN A 970 4.59 4.16 -14.03
N ILE A 971 3.34 4.31 -14.49
CA ILE A 971 2.65 5.60 -14.53
C ILE A 971 2.30 6.02 -13.09
N PRO A 972 2.70 7.22 -12.63
CA PRO A 972 2.35 7.75 -11.31
C PRO A 972 0.85 7.66 -11.02
N ARG A 973 0.48 7.19 -9.82
CA ARG A 973 -0.94 7.07 -9.43
C ARG A 973 -1.69 8.40 -9.55
N ASP A 974 -1.01 9.50 -9.22
CA ASP A 974 -1.62 10.82 -9.15
C ASP A 974 -2.04 11.33 -10.54
N ILE A 975 -1.37 10.89 -11.62
CA ILE A 975 -1.77 11.16 -13.03
C ILE A 975 -3.16 10.59 -13.34
N TYR A 976 -3.48 9.40 -12.83
CA TYR A 976 -4.80 8.78 -13.00
C TYR A 976 -5.88 9.46 -12.16
N LEU A 977 -5.53 9.88 -10.93
CA LEU A 977 -6.46 10.57 -10.02
C LEU A 977 -6.73 12.02 -10.46
N ALA A 978 -5.83 12.62 -11.25
CA ALA A 978 -5.98 13.95 -11.86
C ALA A 978 -7.21 14.09 -12.77
N GLN A 979 -7.75 12.98 -13.27
CA GLN A 979 -8.71 12.95 -14.39
C GLN A 979 -10.16 13.28 -13.96
N ILE A 980 -10.31 14.33 -13.15
CA ILE A 980 -11.60 14.85 -12.71
C ILE A 980 -12.34 15.39 -13.95
N GLY A 981 -13.62 15.00 -14.10
CA GLY A 981 -14.46 15.32 -15.27
C GLY A 981 -15.22 14.12 -15.84
N PHE A 982 -14.71 12.89 -15.71
CA PHE A 982 -15.44 11.71 -16.23
C PHE A 982 -16.66 11.30 -15.37
N LEU A 983 -16.76 11.78 -14.13
CA LEU A 983 -17.83 11.45 -13.18
C LEU A 983 -18.72 12.65 -12.81
N ASP A 984 -18.52 13.81 -13.44
CA ASP A 984 -19.36 14.98 -13.25
C ASP A 984 -20.11 15.31 -14.57
N PRO A 985 -21.41 14.99 -14.67
CA PRO A 985 -22.21 15.27 -15.86
C PRO A 985 -22.27 16.75 -16.24
N SER A 986 -21.98 17.67 -15.31
CA SER A 986 -22.02 19.12 -15.56
C SER A 986 -20.82 19.64 -16.37
N SER A 987 -19.76 18.84 -16.51
CA SER A 987 -18.53 19.25 -17.22
C SER A 987 -18.57 19.07 -18.75
N ILE A 988 -19.67 18.54 -19.29
CA ILE A 988 -19.96 18.58 -20.73
C ILE A 988 -20.47 19.99 -21.05
N ALA A 989 -19.54 20.90 -21.34
CA ALA A 989 -19.90 22.17 -21.97
C ALA A 989 -20.57 21.87 -23.31
N GLU A 990 -21.82 22.32 -23.47
CA GLU A 990 -22.49 22.28 -24.77
C GLU A 990 -21.63 23.04 -25.79
N PRO A 991 -21.39 22.49 -26.99
CA PRO A 991 -20.64 23.22 -28.01
C PRO A 991 -21.46 24.44 -28.44
N GLU A 992 -20.86 25.64 -28.35
CA GLU A 992 -21.47 26.87 -28.88
C GLU A 992 -21.67 26.76 -30.40
N VAL A 993 -22.83 26.27 -30.82
CA VAL A 993 -23.25 26.29 -32.22
C VAL A 993 -23.67 27.72 -32.55
N LYS A 994 -22.75 28.51 -33.11
CA LYS A 994 -23.11 29.78 -33.77
C LYS A 994 -24.09 29.47 -34.91
N PRO A 995 -25.31 30.04 -34.91
CA PRO A 995 -26.28 29.77 -35.96
C PRO A 995 -25.87 30.50 -37.24
N CYS A 996 -25.39 29.76 -38.24
CA CYS A 996 -25.42 30.21 -39.63
C CYS A 996 -26.84 30.00 -40.17
N ALA A 997 -27.44 31.06 -40.73
CA ALA A 997 -28.81 31.04 -41.21
C ALA A 997 -28.97 30.28 -42.55
N GLY A 998 -30.01 29.45 -42.67
CA GLY A 998 -30.55 29.04 -43.99
C GLY A 998 -30.98 27.58 -44.15
N SER A 999 -32.29 27.39 -44.41
CA SER A 999 -32.93 26.25 -45.11
C SER A 999 -32.89 24.81 -44.51
N ALA A 1000 -33.86 24.56 -43.61
CA ALA A 1000 -34.90 23.52 -43.70
C ALA A 1000 -34.59 22.02 -44.01
N THR A 1001 -34.82 21.20 -42.96
CA THR A 1001 -35.45 19.84 -42.95
C THR A 1001 -34.74 18.62 -43.56
N PRO A 1002 -35.05 17.37 -43.11
CA PRO A 1002 -35.61 16.94 -41.82
C PRO A 1002 -34.72 15.90 -41.10
N LEU A 1003 -34.38 16.12 -39.82
CA LEU A 1003 -33.54 15.20 -39.03
C LEU A 1003 -33.93 15.21 -37.54
N GLU A 1004 -35.23 15.03 -37.25
CA GLU A 1004 -35.78 15.06 -35.88
C GLU A 1004 -35.87 13.69 -35.17
N ASP A 1005 -35.59 12.57 -35.86
CA ASP A 1005 -35.81 11.20 -35.36
C ASP A 1005 -34.57 10.46 -34.80
N LEU A 1006 -33.49 11.17 -34.47
CA LEU A 1006 -32.25 10.58 -33.91
C LEU A 1006 -31.96 10.91 -32.44
N SER A 1007 -32.92 11.49 -31.72
CA SER A 1007 -32.83 11.80 -30.28
C SER A 1007 -32.86 10.56 -29.37
N HIS A 1008 -33.21 9.37 -29.89
CA HIS A 1008 -33.42 8.14 -29.13
C HIS A 1008 -32.35 7.05 -29.34
N GLN A 1009 -31.04 7.39 -29.33
CA GLN A 1009 -30.00 6.35 -29.27
C GLN A 1009 -28.66 6.73 -28.57
N VAL A 1010 -28.73 7.44 -27.44
CA VAL A 1010 -27.57 7.57 -26.53
C VAL A 1010 -27.34 6.26 -25.78
N TRP A 1011 -26.41 5.44 -26.26
CA TRP A 1011 -25.93 4.25 -25.54
C TRP A 1011 -25.13 4.64 -24.29
N LYS A 1012 -25.56 4.13 -23.12
CA LYS A 1012 -24.88 4.33 -21.85
C LYS A 1012 -23.52 3.60 -21.81
N MET A 1013 -22.43 4.32 -22.03
CA MET A 1013 -21.08 3.84 -21.71
C MET A 1013 -20.86 3.82 -20.18
N SER A 1014 -21.23 2.71 -19.53
CA SER A 1014 -21.06 2.53 -18.08
C SER A 1014 -20.18 1.34 -17.70
N THR A 1015 -19.01 1.19 -18.33
CA THR A 1015 -18.04 0.11 -18.04
C THR A 1015 -16.57 0.55 -18.22
N PHE A 1016 -16.08 1.42 -17.33
CA PHE A 1016 -14.63 1.53 -17.06
C PHE A 1016 -14.39 1.88 -15.58
N ARG A 1017 -14.62 0.90 -14.68
CA ARG A 1017 -14.19 1.01 -13.27
C ARG A 1017 -12.77 0.47 -13.14
N SER A 1018 -11.81 1.38 -12.99
CA SER A 1018 -10.40 1.08 -12.75
C SER A 1018 -10.18 0.40 -11.39
N ARG A 1019 -10.26 -0.93 -11.37
CA ARG A 1019 -9.67 -1.78 -10.34
C ARG A 1019 -8.42 -2.41 -10.91
N ASN A 1020 -7.26 -1.83 -10.62
CA ASN A 1020 -5.98 -2.54 -10.46
C ASN A 1020 -4.87 -1.54 -10.08
N PHE A 1021 -4.30 -1.73 -8.89
CA PHE A 1021 -2.90 -1.47 -8.49
C PHE A 1021 -2.83 -1.63 -6.96
N ARG A 1022 -2.85 -2.88 -6.50
CA ARG A 1022 -2.33 -3.24 -5.17
C ARG A 1022 -0.96 -3.87 -5.37
N ILE A 1023 0.01 -3.36 -4.64
CA ILE A 1023 1.39 -3.84 -4.61
C ILE A 1023 1.37 -5.25 -4.00
N THR A 1024 1.75 -6.26 -4.77
CA THR A 1024 1.63 -7.68 -4.40
C THR A 1024 2.83 -8.24 -3.64
N GLU A 1025 2.57 -9.28 -2.85
CA GLU A 1025 3.40 -10.34 -2.26
C GLU A 1025 4.89 -10.50 -2.63
N THR A 1026 5.33 -10.16 -3.84
CA THR A 1026 6.60 -10.60 -4.45
C THR A 1026 7.82 -10.27 -3.60
N THR A 1027 7.86 -9.06 -3.02
CA THR A 1027 8.97 -8.62 -2.13
C THR A 1027 9.01 -9.40 -0.81
N ARG A 1028 7.89 -9.99 -0.39
CA ARG A 1028 7.77 -10.78 0.85
C ARG A 1028 8.21 -12.23 0.62
N ILE A 1029 7.89 -12.79 -0.55
CA ILE A 1029 8.33 -14.13 -1.00
C ILE A 1029 9.86 -14.13 -1.23
N GLN A 1030 10.39 -13.16 -1.97
CA GLN A 1030 11.85 -13.05 -2.20
C GLN A 1030 12.65 -12.91 -0.89
N ARG A 1031 12.10 -12.24 0.14
CA ARG A 1031 12.72 -12.17 1.48
C ARG A 1031 12.66 -13.50 2.25
N LYS A 1032 11.68 -14.36 1.98
CA LYS A 1032 11.56 -15.70 2.58
C LYS A 1032 12.53 -16.68 1.90
N GLU A 1033 12.65 -16.63 0.57
CA GLU A 1033 13.61 -17.44 -0.19
C GLU A 1033 15.06 -17.09 0.12
N ARG A 1034 15.42 -15.79 0.21
CA ARG A 1034 16.78 -15.38 0.61
C ARG A 1034 17.17 -15.89 2.00
N ARG A 1035 16.21 -16.00 2.94
CA ARG A 1035 16.44 -16.57 4.28
C ARG A 1035 16.53 -18.10 4.30
N LEU A 1036 15.92 -18.79 3.32
CA LEU A 1036 16.06 -20.24 3.14
C LEU A 1036 17.41 -20.58 2.51
N ARG A 1037 17.80 -19.89 1.43
CA ARG A 1037 19.11 -20.09 0.78
C ARG A 1037 20.29 -19.80 1.71
N ALA A 1038 20.20 -18.74 2.51
CA ALA A 1038 21.22 -18.40 3.51
C ALA A 1038 21.29 -19.39 4.70
N ARG A 1039 20.30 -20.25 4.88
CA ARG A 1039 20.35 -21.37 5.85
C ARG A 1039 20.91 -22.65 5.23
N GLN A 1040 20.62 -22.91 3.96
CA GLN A 1040 21.17 -24.07 3.24
C GLN A 1040 22.68 -23.89 2.99
N SER A 1041 23.15 -22.68 2.71
CA SER A 1041 24.59 -22.38 2.51
C SER A 1041 25.47 -22.43 3.79
N MET A 1042 24.95 -22.95 4.91
CA MET A 1042 25.70 -23.14 6.17
C MET A 1042 25.81 -24.61 6.59
N GLN A 1043 25.33 -25.56 5.78
CA GLN A 1043 25.39 -26.99 6.08
C GLN A 1043 25.70 -27.82 4.82
N GLU A 1044 26.90 -27.70 4.27
CA GLU A 1044 27.44 -28.68 3.30
C GLU A 1044 28.98 -28.56 3.23
N GLU A 1045 29.70 -29.60 3.67
CA GLU A 1045 31.12 -29.81 3.40
C GLU A 1045 31.30 -30.48 2.02
N PRO A 1046 32.45 -30.30 1.32
CA PRO A 1046 32.60 -30.73 -0.06
C PRO A 1046 32.84 -32.24 -0.20
N GLY A 1047 31.93 -32.95 -0.86
CA GLY A 1047 32.01 -34.40 -1.10
C GLY A 1047 31.72 -34.82 -2.55
N VAL A 1048 32.79 -34.97 -3.34
CA VAL A 1048 33.01 -35.87 -4.50
C VAL A 1048 31.89 -36.07 -5.56
N VAL A 1049 32.26 -35.77 -6.80
CA VAL A 1049 31.52 -36.07 -8.05
C VAL A 1049 31.48 -37.56 -8.37
N VAL A 1050 30.31 -38.10 -8.75
CA VAL A 1050 30.14 -39.27 -9.65
C VAL A 1050 28.87 -39.08 -10.50
N ASP A 1051 28.93 -39.44 -11.79
CA ASP A 1051 27.83 -39.36 -12.77
C ASP A 1051 26.66 -40.34 -12.52
N ASN A 1052 25.44 -39.89 -12.84
CA ASN A 1052 24.44 -40.57 -13.71
C ASN A 1052 23.23 -39.67 -13.97
#